data_AF-A0Y5Y6-F1
#
_entry.id   AF-A0Y5Y6-F1
#
_cell.length_a   1.000
_cell.length_b   1.000
_cell.length_c   1.000
_cell.angle_alpha   90.00
_cell.angle_beta   90.00
_cell.angle_gamma   90.00
#
_symmetry.space_group_name_H-M   'P 1'
#
loop_
_entity.id
_entity.type
_entity.pdbx_description
1 polymer ?
#
loop_
_entity_poly.entity_id
_entity_poly.type
_entity_poly.pdbx_seq_one_letter_code
_entity_poly.pdbx_strand_id
1 'polypeptide(L)'
;MAKRMIKFTPIAASVALTLGLTACGSDNDGNNYVAPPPPVESFSSEDTALFNVEVTGKAVKGAMMNAVVSVSTLDATGEMVAVPFRLAASAEAETFSAEESTQAAADAAVAASILAANPDAVLTNESGRYSVYLENDFSGPVYITVKTSAEGDDSYLRCDAYLGCGTYDEAPAAEDDVNDGDTAIEFGEWYKTDLELSVVKFIPAVEADASGASGALGDANVARSLRANATFLTTLVSQLLIDAGEGVDAAGIANSSVDVLVQVLGQDTALLLASLLGDVSNGGAVDLTDVDGEEMLDDGILSLTQVASSIQGLADINGNMTKLIAGIKAGKVTGSDDADIAALATALQQAATNTANIFFAIATGEESDIEAALAAAFAVNNPDATDAEKAAFAAQSTGIAKKAKAAKDKAVKNGAASDAGLAKAAEKSKKALEKIGCTDDCTVGNGFYMQLAAKTTAAVTVAEAELVSIQASVTAAQADLVAVQALGGDTVVDADTAVAFANAVELLVNEAAVADLAGESNALFVQSQGLVSVATLLVANSSDYQQILDDADALVVGSSAEIDKVSTFNTELEALEAAAAQALIDFDAEVAAAAALATETNELALAADTAAMTAETASTTALSAAEDAMVDNAENAAEALALADAAIIAASDFAASVDALEVAIAQALAAAEAYLALDADSTDAQDLIDAAEAMAVTAAAKAELASEQFATAYALQLTAQDAIAKFEVLVSVKATSESLSTMTVLTSTGGEAVLDAADVLADVINELADMGNMGEGTSTRQPNWTYAYSLDDLILILNNETTGEKINAFASYQGDQLVVAWGATLVGGDATVELMTADSQANALTDCVDFAAGTIDETQIDSCLIFTFDGEVDADTVDDAEIVNTETWNHVTIMDGDSGFAGMLNVTADDATDMGTVILEGMSGDLDFKVMGTVDASGDEDESMLDVMVKGDAAMGYTLSLMGAESTGYTGDVKAMYNGMMMSFGTATKVTNGLSISYIDGVTMDYTNVDLIDSSK
;
A
#
# COMPACT_ATOMS: atom_id res chain seq x y z
N MET A 1 13.96 -11.51 -56.08
CA MET A 1 14.15 -11.92 -57.50
C MET A 1 14.37 -13.43 -57.59
N ALA A 2 13.54 -14.11 -58.40
CA ALA A 2 13.64 -15.51 -58.89
C ALA A 2 13.62 -16.65 -57.85
N LYS A 3 12.84 -17.74 -57.98
CA LYS A 3 11.95 -18.21 -59.05
C LYS A 3 11.12 -19.41 -58.53
N ARG A 4 9.83 -19.38 -58.89
CA ARG A 4 8.96 -20.51 -59.31
C ARG A 4 8.40 -21.48 -58.26
N MET A 5 7.17 -21.11 -57.87
CA MET A 5 6.00 -21.98 -57.66
C MET A 5 5.99 -23.28 -58.49
N ILE A 6 5.74 -24.39 -57.82
CA ILE A 6 5.21 -25.63 -58.42
C ILE A 6 3.78 -25.81 -57.89
N LYS A 7 2.83 -25.78 -58.83
CA LYS A 7 1.42 -26.12 -58.62
C LYS A 7 1.29 -27.61 -58.33
N PHE A 8 0.53 -27.97 -57.29
CA PHE A 8 -0.12 -29.27 -57.19
C PHE A 8 -1.63 -29.07 -57.00
N THR A 9 -2.39 -29.61 -57.92
CA THR A 9 -3.81 -29.96 -57.81
C THR A 9 -3.95 -31.36 -58.44
N PRO A 10 -5.00 -32.13 -58.13
CA PRO A 10 -4.86 -33.36 -57.36
C PRO A 10 -5.27 -34.59 -58.18
N ILE A 11 -5.46 -35.70 -57.47
CA ILE A 11 -6.15 -36.94 -57.87
C ILE A 11 -5.23 -38.06 -58.37
N ALA A 12 -4.93 -39.00 -57.48
CA ALA A 12 -5.52 -40.34 -57.52
C ALA A 12 -4.62 -41.34 -56.77
N ALA A 13 -5.07 -41.74 -55.58
CA ALA A 13 -4.82 -43.09 -55.11
C ALA A 13 -6.18 -43.78 -54.99
N SER A 14 -6.62 -44.39 -56.09
CA SER A 14 -7.37 -45.64 -56.01
C SER A 14 -7.34 -46.38 -57.35
N VAL A 15 -6.94 -47.64 -57.23
CA VAL A 15 -7.16 -48.79 -58.13
C VAL A 15 -6.23 -48.96 -59.32
N ALA A 16 -5.26 -49.85 -59.08
CA ALA A 16 -4.70 -50.74 -60.08
C ALA A 16 -5.81 -51.59 -60.72
N LEU A 17 -5.99 -51.47 -62.03
CA LEU A 17 -6.49 -52.57 -62.85
C LEU A 17 -5.67 -52.65 -64.14
N THR A 18 -4.83 -53.67 -64.18
CA THR A 18 -3.91 -54.01 -65.27
C THR A 18 -4.63 -54.75 -66.40
N LEU A 19 -4.37 -54.30 -67.63
CA LEU A 19 -4.28 -55.06 -68.90
C LEU A 19 -5.61 -55.64 -69.44
N GLY A 20 -6.01 -55.51 -70.70
CA GLY A 20 -5.29 -55.18 -71.94
C GLY A 20 -5.69 -56.20 -73.03
N LEU A 21 -6.08 -55.69 -74.21
CA LEU A 21 -6.16 -56.34 -75.54
C LEU A 21 -7.51 -56.94 -76.03
N THR A 22 -8.23 -56.08 -76.76
CA THR A 22 -8.69 -56.21 -78.16
C THR A 22 -8.99 -57.59 -78.82
N ALA A 23 -10.24 -57.66 -79.32
CA ALA A 23 -10.71 -58.11 -80.63
C ALA A 23 -10.87 -59.62 -80.95
N CYS A 24 -12.13 -60.09 -80.96
CA CYS A 24 -12.95 -60.50 -82.13
C CYS A 24 -14.01 -61.53 -81.69
N GLY A 25 -15.26 -61.35 -82.12
CA GLY A 25 -16.40 -62.11 -81.60
C GLY A 25 -16.47 -63.57 -82.04
N SER A 26 -17.05 -64.40 -81.18
CA SER A 26 -18.24 -65.23 -81.47
C SER A 26 -18.68 -65.96 -80.19
N ASP A 27 -19.99 -66.04 -79.98
CA ASP A 27 -20.76 -67.10 -79.30
C ASP A 27 -20.43 -67.59 -77.87
N ASN A 28 -21.50 -67.53 -77.08
CA ASN A 28 -21.98 -68.44 -76.05
C ASN A 28 -21.27 -68.63 -74.68
N ASP A 29 -22.14 -68.45 -73.67
CA ASP A 29 -22.29 -69.21 -72.43
C ASP A 29 -21.21 -69.13 -71.35
N GLY A 30 -21.56 -68.50 -70.23
CA GLY A 30 -20.85 -68.62 -68.97
C GLY A 30 -21.23 -67.57 -67.93
N ASN A 31 -22.48 -67.62 -67.44
CA ASN A 31 -22.96 -66.79 -66.34
C ASN A 31 -22.08 -66.97 -65.08
N ASN A 32 -21.31 -65.95 -64.71
CA ASN A 32 -20.86 -65.73 -63.33
C ASN A 32 -21.11 -64.26 -62.98
N TYR A 33 -22.15 -64.05 -62.18
CA TYR A 33 -22.56 -62.75 -61.66
C TYR A 33 -21.53 -62.30 -60.62
N VAL A 34 -20.77 -61.24 -60.90
CA VAL A 34 -20.00 -60.51 -59.88
C VAL A 34 -20.91 -59.36 -59.44
N ALA A 35 -21.35 -59.39 -58.18
CA ALA A 35 -22.18 -58.32 -57.63
C ALA A 35 -21.39 -56.99 -57.62
N PRO A 36 -22.02 -55.85 -57.96
CA PRO A 36 -21.40 -54.54 -57.71
C PRO A 36 -21.13 -54.41 -56.20
N PRO A 37 -20.02 -53.78 -55.78
CA PRO A 37 -19.85 -53.44 -54.37
C PRO A 37 -21.07 -52.62 -53.93
N PRO A 38 -21.65 -52.88 -52.74
CA PRO A 38 -22.76 -52.08 -52.25
C PRO A 38 -22.34 -50.60 -52.22
N PRO A 39 -23.26 -49.65 -52.47
CA PRO A 39 -22.96 -48.24 -52.29
C PRO A 39 -22.42 -48.05 -50.87
N VAL A 40 -21.30 -47.34 -50.74
CA VAL A 40 -20.83 -46.90 -49.44
C VAL A 40 -21.91 -45.93 -48.94
N GLU A 41 -22.61 -46.29 -47.86
CA GLU A 41 -23.54 -45.37 -47.21
C GLU A 41 -22.69 -44.22 -46.67
N SER A 42 -22.88 -43.02 -47.24
CA SER A 42 -22.33 -41.77 -46.71
C SER A 42 -23.40 -41.06 -45.90
N PHE A 43 -22.98 -40.53 -44.75
CA PHE A 43 -23.81 -39.76 -43.84
C PHE A 43 -23.29 -38.32 -43.89
N SER A 44 -24.19 -37.36 -44.09
CA SER A 44 -23.88 -35.94 -44.05
C SER A 44 -24.33 -35.34 -42.71
N SER A 45 -23.50 -34.50 -42.12
CA SER A 45 -23.85 -33.66 -40.99
C SER A 45 -23.63 -32.20 -41.38
N GLU A 46 -24.49 -31.32 -40.88
CA GLU A 46 -24.41 -29.88 -41.07
C GLU A 46 -24.73 -29.22 -39.73
N ASP A 47 -23.90 -28.25 -39.35
CA ASP A 47 -24.07 -27.47 -38.14
C ASP A 47 -23.79 -25.99 -38.42
N THR A 48 -24.36 -25.12 -37.61
CA THR A 48 -24.20 -23.67 -37.72
C THR A 48 -23.72 -23.09 -36.41
N ALA A 49 -22.65 -22.29 -36.43
CA ALA A 49 -22.08 -21.65 -35.26
C ALA A 49 -22.18 -20.12 -35.35
N LEU A 50 -22.44 -19.48 -34.21
CA LEU A 50 -22.45 -18.02 -34.04
C LEU A 50 -21.53 -17.67 -32.87
N PHE A 51 -20.61 -16.74 -33.09
CA PHE A 51 -19.57 -16.36 -32.12
C PHE A 51 -19.79 -14.92 -31.62
N ASN A 52 -20.65 -14.74 -30.62
CA ASN A 52 -21.01 -13.41 -30.10
C ASN A 52 -20.76 -13.25 -28.59
N VAL A 53 -19.97 -14.15 -28.01
CA VAL A 53 -19.56 -14.11 -26.60
C VAL A 53 -18.15 -13.56 -26.55
N GLU A 54 -18.01 -12.27 -26.30
CA GLU A 54 -16.70 -11.63 -26.22
C GLU A 54 -16.06 -11.93 -24.86
N VAL A 55 -14.80 -12.38 -24.91
CA VAL A 55 -13.89 -12.41 -23.76
C VAL A 55 -12.70 -11.55 -24.09
N THR A 56 -12.57 -10.43 -23.38
CA THR A 56 -11.49 -9.45 -23.57
C THR A 56 -10.62 -9.35 -22.32
N GLY A 57 -9.35 -9.02 -22.50
CA GLY A 57 -8.45 -8.81 -21.38
C GLY A 57 -7.15 -8.13 -21.80
N LYS A 58 -6.38 -7.73 -20.79
CA LYS A 58 -4.99 -7.30 -20.94
C LYS A 58 -4.04 -8.30 -20.29
N ALA A 59 -2.91 -8.56 -20.94
CA ALA A 59 -1.80 -9.32 -20.39
C ALA A 59 -0.79 -8.35 -19.77
N VAL A 60 -0.81 -8.24 -18.44
CA VAL A 60 -0.07 -7.20 -17.72
C VAL A 60 0.74 -7.77 -16.56
N LYS A 61 2.05 -7.52 -16.68
CA LYS A 61 3.05 -7.59 -15.62
C LYS A 61 3.96 -6.36 -15.68
N GLY A 62 4.37 -6.02 -16.90
CA GLY A 62 4.06 -4.77 -17.61
C GLY A 62 3.36 -5.18 -18.92
N ALA A 63 3.05 -4.26 -19.84
CA ALA A 63 2.37 -4.63 -21.09
C ALA A 63 3.17 -5.68 -21.87
N MET A 64 2.50 -6.77 -22.25
CA MET A 64 3.08 -7.83 -23.09
C MET A 64 2.68 -7.58 -24.55
N MET A 65 3.54 -6.98 -25.34
CA MET A 65 3.30 -6.68 -26.76
C MET A 65 3.57 -7.90 -27.65
N ASN A 66 2.75 -8.12 -28.69
CA ASN A 66 2.90 -9.21 -29.67
C ASN A 66 3.06 -10.60 -29.03
N ALA A 67 2.53 -10.78 -27.82
CA ALA A 67 2.58 -12.03 -27.08
C ALA A 67 1.56 -13.01 -27.64
N VAL A 68 1.92 -14.29 -27.69
CA VAL A 68 1.08 -15.33 -28.28
C VAL A 68 -0.05 -15.67 -27.31
N VAL A 69 -1.30 -15.56 -27.78
CA VAL A 69 -2.51 -15.89 -27.02
C VAL A 69 -3.00 -17.28 -27.41
N SER A 70 -3.26 -18.14 -26.43
CA SER A 70 -3.87 -19.47 -26.62
C SER A 70 -5.15 -19.60 -25.81
N VAL A 71 -6.18 -20.19 -26.41
CA VAL A 71 -7.51 -20.36 -25.79
C VAL A 71 -7.84 -21.84 -25.68
N SER A 72 -8.24 -22.27 -24.49
CA SER A 72 -8.56 -23.66 -24.19
C SER A 72 -9.66 -23.77 -23.13
N THR A 73 -10.18 -24.97 -22.91
CA THR A 73 -11.15 -25.30 -21.87
C THR A 73 -10.79 -26.65 -21.23
N LEU A 74 -11.43 -26.99 -20.11
CA LEU A 74 -11.30 -28.31 -19.50
C LEU A 74 -12.40 -29.23 -20.01
N ASP A 75 -12.02 -30.42 -20.46
CA ASP A 75 -12.99 -31.46 -20.77
C ASP A 75 -13.54 -32.14 -19.49
N ALA A 76 -14.51 -33.04 -19.67
CA ALA A 76 -15.14 -33.77 -18.56
C ALA A 76 -14.17 -34.68 -17.77
N THR A 77 -12.94 -34.87 -18.25
CA THR A 77 -11.88 -35.64 -17.59
C THR A 77 -10.83 -34.75 -16.89
N GLY A 78 -10.97 -33.42 -17.01
CA GLY A 78 -10.01 -32.46 -16.48
C GLY A 78 -8.78 -32.26 -17.37
N GLU A 79 -8.83 -32.68 -18.64
CA GLU A 79 -7.75 -32.43 -19.60
C GLU A 79 -8.02 -31.12 -20.37
N MET A 80 -6.94 -30.36 -20.63
CA MET A 80 -7.00 -29.13 -21.42
C MET A 80 -7.24 -29.47 -22.90
N VAL A 81 -8.33 -28.97 -23.46
CA VAL A 81 -8.72 -29.14 -24.86
C VAL A 81 -8.97 -27.79 -25.54
N ALA A 82 -8.80 -27.73 -26.85
CA ALA A 82 -9.03 -26.49 -27.60
C ALA A 82 -10.53 -26.18 -27.70
N VAL A 83 -10.87 -24.88 -27.65
CA VAL A 83 -12.24 -24.38 -27.80
C VAL A 83 -12.37 -23.62 -29.13
N PRO A 84 -13.50 -23.72 -29.85
CA PRO A 84 -13.76 -22.87 -31.00
C PRO A 84 -13.84 -21.38 -30.62
N PHE A 85 -13.16 -20.52 -31.38
CA PHE A 85 -13.24 -19.07 -31.18
C PHE A 85 -12.94 -18.28 -32.47
N ARG A 86 -13.30 -16.99 -32.47
CA ARG A 86 -13.02 -16.01 -33.55
C ARG A 86 -12.38 -14.72 -33.00
N LEU A 87 -11.90 -13.87 -33.90
CA LEU A 87 -11.32 -12.55 -33.55
C LEU A 87 -12.30 -11.39 -33.77
N ALA A 88 -13.51 -11.69 -34.24
CA ALA A 88 -14.59 -10.72 -34.42
C ALA A 88 -15.94 -11.40 -34.20
N ALA A 89 -16.93 -10.63 -33.76
CA ALA A 89 -18.30 -11.10 -33.60
C ALA A 89 -18.91 -11.57 -34.93
N SER A 90 -19.74 -12.61 -34.88
CA SER A 90 -20.42 -13.14 -36.07
C SER A 90 -21.62 -12.28 -36.46
N ALA A 91 -21.54 -11.64 -37.63
CA ALA A 91 -22.69 -10.95 -38.23
C ALA A 91 -23.79 -11.92 -38.71
N GLU A 92 -23.40 -13.10 -39.20
CA GLU A 92 -24.30 -14.18 -39.63
C GLU A 92 -23.73 -15.54 -39.19
N ALA A 93 -24.58 -16.56 -39.10
CA ALA A 93 -24.16 -17.90 -38.67
C ALA A 93 -23.22 -18.56 -39.69
N GLU A 94 -22.06 -19.03 -39.23
CA GLU A 94 -21.11 -19.80 -40.03
C GLU A 94 -21.63 -21.23 -40.22
N THR A 95 -21.71 -21.72 -41.46
CA THR A 95 -22.20 -23.08 -41.76
C THR A 95 -21.07 -24.06 -42.04
N PHE A 96 -21.08 -25.20 -41.35
CA PHE A 96 -20.10 -26.27 -41.47
C PHE A 96 -20.77 -27.56 -41.89
N SER A 97 -20.17 -28.30 -42.82
CA SER A 97 -20.73 -29.57 -43.30
C SER A 97 -19.64 -30.59 -43.55
N ALA A 98 -19.88 -31.85 -43.17
CA ALA A 98 -18.98 -32.97 -43.44
C ALA A 98 -19.75 -34.21 -43.90
N GLU A 99 -19.12 -35.04 -44.74
CA GLU A 99 -19.65 -36.34 -45.18
C GLU A 99 -18.71 -37.46 -44.75
N GLU A 100 -19.23 -38.44 -44.02
CA GLU A 100 -18.44 -39.54 -43.46
C GLU A 100 -19.15 -40.90 -43.59
N SER A 101 -18.42 -41.97 -43.28
CA SER A 101 -18.94 -43.35 -43.38
C SER A 101 -19.94 -43.75 -42.29
N THR A 102 -20.13 -42.92 -41.26
CA THR A 102 -21.14 -43.07 -40.20
C THR A 102 -21.62 -41.69 -39.74
N GLN A 103 -22.86 -41.59 -39.21
CA GLN A 103 -23.38 -40.32 -38.69
C GLN A 103 -22.49 -39.72 -37.59
N ALA A 104 -22.06 -40.52 -36.61
CA ALA A 104 -21.21 -40.05 -35.52
C ALA A 104 -19.83 -39.54 -36.01
N ALA A 105 -19.29 -40.14 -37.09
CA ALA A 105 -18.07 -39.62 -37.71
C ALA A 105 -18.33 -38.31 -38.46
N ALA A 106 -19.49 -38.15 -39.10
CA ALA A 106 -19.87 -36.91 -39.77
C ALA A 106 -20.05 -35.77 -38.76
N ASP A 107 -20.74 -36.02 -37.65
CA ASP A 107 -20.92 -35.05 -36.56
C ASP A 107 -19.57 -34.66 -35.94
N ALA A 108 -18.69 -35.63 -35.68
CA ALA A 108 -17.33 -35.36 -35.18
C ALA A 108 -16.46 -34.59 -36.18
N ALA A 109 -16.61 -34.85 -37.48
CA ALA A 109 -15.90 -34.13 -38.53
C ALA A 109 -16.39 -32.68 -38.68
N VAL A 110 -17.68 -32.42 -38.48
CA VAL A 110 -18.23 -31.05 -38.41
C VAL A 110 -17.66 -30.32 -37.19
N ALA A 111 -17.71 -30.91 -36.00
CA ALA A 111 -17.13 -30.31 -34.79
C ALA A 111 -15.62 -30.03 -34.94
N ALA A 112 -14.86 -30.95 -35.55
CA ALA A 112 -13.45 -30.74 -35.85
C ALA A 112 -13.23 -29.62 -36.88
N SER A 113 -14.15 -29.42 -37.83
CA SER A 113 -14.06 -28.34 -38.82
C SER A 113 -14.33 -26.96 -38.23
N ILE A 114 -15.24 -26.86 -37.25
CA ILE A 114 -15.51 -25.64 -36.49
C ILE A 114 -14.23 -25.22 -35.73
N LEU A 115 -13.59 -26.17 -35.07
CA LEU A 115 -12.34 -25.95 -34.34
C LEU A 115 -11.15 -25.64 -35.28
N ALA A 116 -11.05 -26.32 -36.43
CA ALA A 116 -9.99 -26.07 -37.41
C ALA A 116 -10.10 -24.70 -38.10
N ALA A 117 -11.25 -24.03 -37.97
CA ALA A 117 -11.44 -22.65 -38.43
C ALA A 117 -10.96 -21.60 -37.42
N ASN A 118 -10.41 -22.01 -36.26
CA ASN A 118 -9.73 -21.08 -35.36
C ASN A 118 -8.56 -20.37 -36.05
N PRO A 119 -8.25 -19.12 -35.70
CA PRO A 119 -7.11 -18.39 -36.22
C PRO A 119 -5.78 -19.13 -36.02
N ASP A 120 -4.89 -19.09 -37.01
CA ASP A 120 -3.55 -19.71 -36.94
C ASP A 120 -2.65 -19.07 -35.85
N ALA A 121 -2.86 -17.79 -35.55
CA ALA A 121 -2.17 -17.06 -34.49
C ALA A 121 -3.06 -15.93 -33.95
N VAL A 122 -2.96 -15.71 -32.64
CA VAL A 122 -3.57 -14.57 -31.94
C VAL A 122 -2.46 -13.89 -31.17
N LEU A 123 -2.30 -12.59 -31.37
CA LEU A 123 -1.26 -11.78 -30.74
C LEU A 123 -1.91 -10.67 -29.94
N THR A 124 -1.30 -10.31 -28.82
CA THR A 124 -1.65 -9.08 -28.11
C THR A 124 -1.19 -7.84 -28.88
N ASN A 125 -1.88 -6.71 -28.67
CA ASN A 125 -1.41 -5.41 -29.17
C ASN A 125 -0.31 -4.81 -28.25
N GLU A 126 0.13 -3.59 -28.55
CA GLU A 126 1.19 -2.87 -27.79
C GLU A 126 0.84 -2.68 -26.31
N SER A 127 -0.44 -2.47 -25.98
CA SER A 127 -0.92 -2.36 -24.60
C SER A 127 -1.19 -3.72 -23.94
N GLY A 128 -0.82 -4.83 -24.58
CA GLY A 128 -1.06 -6.18 -24.07
C GLY A 128 -2.50 -6.69 -24.22
N ARG A 129 -3.36 -6.00 -24.98
CA ARG A 129 -4.78 -6.37 -25.12
C ARG A 129 -5.00 -7.53 -26.06
N TYR A 130 -6.03 -8.30 -25.76
CA TYR A 130 -6.58 -9.33 -26.64
C TYR A 130 -8.11 -9.38 -26.51
N SER A 131 -8.77 -9.86 -27.56
CA SER A 131 -10.21 -10.16 -27.55
C SER A 131 -10.46 -11.43 -28.38
N VAL A 132 -11.31 -12.30 -27.84
CA VAL A 132 -11.73 -13.55 -28.50
C VAL A 132 -13.24 -13.71 -28.37
N TYR A 133 -13.85 -14.30 -29.40
CA TYR A 133 -15.29 -14.49 -29.48
C TYR A 133 -15.62 -15.98 -29.46
N LEU A 134 -16.33 -16.42 -28.43
CA LEU A 134 -16.78 -17.81 -28.23
C LEU A 134 -18.19 -18.02 -28.80
N GLU A 135 -18.54 -19.29 -29.00
CA GLU A 135 -19.89 -19.67 -29.47
C GLU A 135 -20.99 -19.20 -28.48
N ASN A 136 -22.14 -18.80 -29.03
CA ASN A 136 -23.26 -18.23 -28.26
C ASN A 136 -23.77 -19.14 -27.14
N ASP A 137 -23.77 -20.45 -27.36
CA ASP A 137 -24.23 -21.46 -26.42
C ASP A 137 -23.09 -22.03 -25.55
N PHE A 138 -21.86 -21.55 -25.70
CA PHE A 138 -20.74 -21.97 -24.86
C PHE A 138 -21.02 -21.64 -23.39
N SER A 139 -20.79 -22.61 -22.50
CA SER A 139 -20.79 -22.42 -21.06
C SER A 139 -19.76 -23.33 -20.42
N GLY A 140 -19.08 -22.80 -19.41
CA GLY A 140 -17.99 -23.49 -18.70
C GLY A 140 -16.75 -22.62 -18.58
N PRO A 141 -15.65 -23.18 -18.06
CA PRO A 141 -14.41 -22.45 -17.87
C PRO A 141 -13.65 -22.27 -19.19
N VAL A 142 -13.05 -21.10 -19.37
CA VAL A 142 -12.16 -20.76 -20.47
C VAL A 142 -10.81 -20.37 -19.88
N TYR A 143 -9.77 -20.97 -20.43
CA TYR A 143 -8.39 -20.75 -20.07
C TYR A 143 -7.71 -19.99 -21.19
N ILE A 144 -7.16 -18.84 -20.84
CA ILE A 144 -6.39 -18.02 -21.77
C ILE A 144 -4.97 -17.92 -21.23
N THR A 145 -4.01 -18.29 -22.06
CA THR A 145 -2.58 -18.09 -21.76
C THR A 145 -2.00 -17.09 -22.75
N VAL A 146 -1.12 -16.23 -22.25
CA VAL A 146 -0.43 -15.19 -23.01
C VAL A 146 1.05 -15.30 -22.76
N LYS A 147 1.83 -15.46 -23.84
CA LYS A 147 3.24 -15.84 -23.74
C LYS A 147 4.17 -14.92 -24.53
N THR A 148 5.23 -14.46 -23.86
CA THR A 148 6.41 -13.86 -24.50
C THR A 148 7.56 -14.88 -24.57
N SER A 149 8.48 -14.67 -25.50
CA SER A 149 9.68 -15.48 -25.69
C SER A 149 10.95 -14.63 -25.67
N ALA A 150 12.00 -15.15 -25.02
CA ALA A 150 13.33 -14.55 -25.06
C ALA A 150 13.98 -14.66 -26.45
N GLU A 151 13.61 -15.67 -27.24
CA GLU A 151 14.14 -15.90 -28.59
C GLU A 151 13.04 -16.33 -29.59
N GLY A 152 13.20 -15.98 -30.86
CA GLY A 152 12.47 -16.63 -31.96
C GLY A 152 11.09 -16.07 -32.31
N ASP A 153 10.63 -15.01 -31.63
CA ASP A 153 9.44 -14.23 -32.00
C ASP A 153 9.66 -12.72 -31.81
N ASP A 154 8.62 -11.92 -32.09
CA ASP A 154 8.61 -10.45 -31.97
C ASP A 154 7.83 -9.97 -30.72
N SER A 155 7.69 -10.82 -29.69
CA SER A 155 7.00 -10.49 -28.43
C SER A 155 7.90 -9.73 -27.45
N TYR A 156 7.37 -8.74 -26.72
CA TYR A 156 8.15 -7.94 -25.78
C TYR A 156 7.39 -7.72 -24.48
N LEU A 157 8.12 -7.49 -23.40
CA LEU A 157 7.58 -7.09 -22.10
C LEU A 157 8.09 -5.68 -21.76
N ARG A 158 7.18 -4.80 -21.34
CA ARG A 158 7.55 -3.49 -20.81
C ARG A 158 7.95 -3.59 -19.34
N CYS A 159 8.99 -2.87 -18.94
CA CYS A 159 9.46 -2.86 -17.57
C CYS A 159 8.63 -1.89 -16.72
N ASP A 160 7.88 -2.44 -15.76
CA ASP A 160 7.02 -1.69 -14.84
C ASP A 160 7.66 -1.51 -13.45
N ALA A 161 8.89 -2.01 -13.25
CA ALA A 161 9.63 -1.92 -12.00
C ALA A 161 10.47 -0.64 -11.91
N TYR A 162 10.28 0.15 -10.85
CA TYR A 162 11.00 1.41 -10.64
C TYR A 162 12.51 1.28 -10.42
N LEU A 163 12.98 0.13 -9.91
CA LEU A 163 14.41 -0.13 -9.72
C LEU A 163 15.03 -0.92 -10.89
N GLY A 164 14.30 -1.04 -11.99
CA GLY A 164 14.71 -1.74 -13.20
C GLY A 164 14.35 -3.23 -13.22
N CYS A 165 14.37 -3.81 -14.42
CA CYS A 165 13.99 -5.20 -14.69
C CYS A 165 15.19 -6.11 -15.05
N GLY A 166 16.42 -5.60 -14.87
CA GLY A 166 17.65 -6.32 -15.15
C GLY A 166 18.56 -5.56 -16.11
N THR A 167 19.29 -6.28 -16.94
CA THR A 167 20.22 -5.70 -17.91
C THR A 167 20.10 -6.38 -19.27
N TYR A 168 20.26 -5.62 -20.35
CA TYR A 168 20.41 -6.18 -21.70
C TYR A 168 21.76 -6.88 -21.87
N ASP A 169 21.77 -7.95 -22.66
CA ASP A 169 23.01 -8.62 -23.09
C ASP A 169 23.85 -7.71 -24.00
N GLU A 170 23.17 -6.97 -24.88
CA GLU A 170 23.74 -5.92 -25.74
C GLU A 170 22.83 -4.69 -25.65
N ALA A 171 23.43 -3.51 -25.46
CA ALA A 171 22.67 -2.26 -25.37
C ALA A 171 21.79 -2.08 -26.62
N PRO A 172 20.48 -1.81 -26.47
CA PRO A 172 19.59 -1.60 -27.59
C PRO A 172 20.04 -0.38 -28.38
N ALA A 173 19.69 -0.35 -29.67
CA ALA A 173 19.84 0.89 -30.42
C ALA A 173 18.94 1.96 -29.78
N ALA A 174 19.47 3.16 -29.58
CA ALA A 174 18.66 4.33 -29.23
C ALA A 174 17.81 4.71 -30.45
N GLU A 175 16.78 3.93 -30.73
CA GLU A 175 15.75 4.20 -31.72
C GLU A 175 14.44 4.45 -30.94
N ASP A 176 13.86 5.64 -31.14
CA ASP A 176 12.59 6.14 -30.62
C ASP A 176 12.45 6.18 -29.07
N ASP A 177 13.09 7.16 -28.41
CA ASP A 177 12.86 7.74 -27.04
C ASP A 177 12.52 6.83 -25.81
N VAL A 178 12.20 5.55 -25.99
CA VAL A 178 11.70 4.62 -24.98
C VAL A 178 12.85 3.81 -24.40
N ASN A 179 13.67 3.21 -25.26
CA ASN A 179 14.92 2.55 -24.88
C ASN A 179 16.09 3.53 -25.04
N ASP A 180 16.76 3.86 -23.95
CA ASP A 180 17.73 4.97 -23.91
C ASP A 180 19.12 4.62 -24.49
N GLY A 181 19.33 3.33 -24.78
CA GLY A 181 20.54 2.80 -25.41
C GLY A 181 21.67 2.47 -24.43
N ASP A 182 21.38 2.38 -23.13
CA ASP A 182 22.28 1.84 -22.11
C ASP A 182 22.06 0.34 -21.88
N THR A 183 22.75 -0.27 -20.91
CA THR A 183 22.61 -1.73 -20.64
C THR A 183 21.64 -2.06 -19.52
N ALA A 184 21.20 -1.10 -18.72
CA ALA A 184 20.17 -1.29 -17.71
C ALA A 184 18.80 -1.33 -18.38
N ILE A 185 17.90 -2.16 -17.85
CA ILE A 185 16.50 -2.18 -18.29
C ILE A 185 15.72 -1.33 -17.30
N GLU A 186 15.38 -0.12 -17.70
CA GLU A 186 14.74 0.88 -16.82
C GLU A 186 13.21 0.87 -16.93
N PHE A 187 12.54 1.59 -16.03
CA PHE A 187 11.10 1.79 -16.05
C PHE A 187 10.63 2.34 -17.42
N GLY A 188 9.62 1.72 -18.00
CA GLY A 188 9.06 2.06 -19.32
C GLY A 188 9.74 1.39 -20.52
N GLU A 189 10.87 0.71 -20.33
CA GLU A 189 11.62 0.14 -21.44
C GLU A 189 11.13 -1.25 -21.87
N TRP A 190 11.30 -1.57 -23.15
CA TRP A 190 10.92 -2.85 -23.74
C TRP A 190 12.09 -3.84 -23.75
N TYR A 191 11.86 -5.05 -23.22
CA TYR A 191 12.85 -6.12 -23.20
C TYR A 191 12.27 -7.50 -23.57
N LYS A 192 13.17 -8.43 -23.91
CA LYS A 192 12.86 -9.82 -24.27
C LYS A 192 12.94 -10.72 -23.04
N THR A 193 11.91 -11.54 -22.81
CA THR A 193 11.92 -12.53 -21.73
C THR A 193 10.91 -13.66 -21.97
N ASP A 194 11.20 -14.83 -21.42
CA ASP A 194 10.25 -15.95 -21.36
C ASP A 194 9.28 -15.72 -20.19
N LEU A 195 8.03 -15.38 -20.49
CA LEU A 195 6.98 -15.22 -19.49
C LEU A 195 5.66 -15.77 -20.04
N GLU A 196 4.93 -16.51 -19.21
CA GLU A 196 3.58 -16.99 -19.50
C GLU A 196 2.65 -16.50 -18.39
N LEU A 197 1.65 -15.70 -18.76
CA LEU A 197 0.56 -15.31 -17.89
C LEU A 197 -0.69 -16.09 -18.27
N SER A 198 -1.49 -16.44 -17.26
CA SER A 198 -2.68 -17.26 -17.43
C SER A 198 -3.88 -16.66 -16.70
N VAL A 199 -5.06 -16.88 -17.26
CA VAL A 199 -6.33 -16.52 -16.63
C VAL A 199 -7.37 -17.60 -16.89
N VAL A 200 -8.23 -17.80 -15.89
CA VAL A 200 -9.44 -18.63 -15.99
C VAL A 200 -10.66 -17.74 -15.86
N LYS A 201 -11.55 -17.82 -16.85
CA LYS A 201 -12.85 -17.14 -16.80
C LYS A 201 -13.97 -18.17 -16.87
N PHE A 202 -14.95 -18.07 -15.97
CA PHE A 202 -16.15 -18.91 -16.05
C PHE A 202 -17.21 -18.21 -16.92
N ILE A 203 -17.69 -18.92 -17.94
CA ILE A 203 -18.74 -18.44 -18.84
C ILE A 203 -20.09 -19.02 -18.38
N PRO A 204 -20.99 -18.19 -17.81
CA PRO A 204 -22.27 -18.67 -17.29
C PRO A 204 -23.17 -19.21 -18.41
N ALA A 205 -24.02 -20.18 -18.07
CA ALA A 205 -25.03 -20.68 -18.99
C ALA A 205 -26.13 -19.62 -19.18
N VAL A 206 -26.61 -19.47 -20.41
CA VAL A 206 -27.73 -18.56 -20.71
C VAL A 206 -29.03 -19.37 -20.62
N GLU A 207 -30.01 -18.92 -19.84
CA GLU A 207 -31.39 -19.41 -20.04
C GLU A 207 -31.85 -18.91 -21.41
N ALA A 208 -32.22 -19.84 -22.31
CA ALA A 208 -32.61 -19.52 -23.67
C ALA A 208 -33.62 -18.35 -23.70
N ASP A 209 -33.17 -17.19 -24.16
CA ASP A 209 -34.06 -16.05 -24.33
C ASP A 209 -35.04 -16.36 -25.48
N ALA A 210 -36.31 -16.51 -25.13
CA ALA A 210 -37.39 -16.74 -26.07
C ALA A 210 -37.85 -15.44 -26.78
N SER A 211 -37.27 -14.29 -26.46
CA SER A 211 -37.74 -12.98 -26.91
C SER A 211 -37.27 -12.60 -28.32
N GLY A 212 -36.20 -13.22 -28.84
CA GLY A 212 -35.64 -12.86 -30.14
C GLY A 212 -35.10 -11.43 -30.22
N ALA A 213 -34.81 -10.79 -29.08
CA ALA A 213 -34.15 -9.51 -29.02
C ALA A 213 -32.62 -9.70 -28.94
N SER A 214 -31.90 -9.12 -29.88
CA SER A 214 -30.44 -8.95 -29.84
C SER A 214 -30.11 -7.48 -29.58
N GLY A 215 -29.21 -7.22 -28.64
CA GLY A 215 -28.57 -5.92 -28.40
C GLY A 215 -28.38 -5.62 -26.90
N ALA A 216 -27.23 -5.13 -26.41
CA ALA A 216 -25.84 -5.27 -26.90
C ALA A 216 -24.93 -5.74 -25.72
N LEU A 217 -23.60 -5.50 -25.68
CA LEU A 217 -23.05 -4.17 -25.33
C LEU A 217 -21.80 -3.80 -26.16
N GLY A 218 -21.90 -2.68 -26.90
CA GLY A 218 -20.82 -2.04 -27.65
C GLY A 218 -20.96 -2.17 -29.18
N ASP A 219 -20.85 -3.40 -29.69
CA ASP A 219 -20.82 -3.70 -31.13
C ASP A 219 -22.12 -4.39 -31.62
N ALA A 220 -22.52 -4.12 -32.87
CA ALA A 220 -23.82 -4.52 -33.45
C ALA A 220 -24.08 -6.04 -33.50
N ASN A 221 -23.12 -6.88 -33.10
CA ASN A 221 -23.22 -8.34 -33.13
C ASN A 221 -22.75 -9.01 -31.82
N VAL A 222 -22.53 -8.27 -30.72
CA VAL A 222 -22.09 -8.85 -29.44
C VAL A 222 -23.30 -9.18 -28.56
N ALA A 223 -23.39 -10.43 -28.11
CA ALA A 223 -24.46 -10.91 -27.24
C ALA A 223 -24.11 -10.78 -25.75
N ARG A 224 -22.82 -10.83 -25.40
CA ARG A 224 -22.28 -10.59 -24.05
C ARG A 224 -20.80 -10.29 -24.13
N SER A 225 -20.28 -9.48 -23.20
CA SER A 225 -18.85 -9.20 -23.03
C SER A 225 -18.39 -9.44 -21.59
N LEU A 226 -17.26 -10.12 -21.44
CA LEU A 226 -16.68 -10.54 -20.16
C LEU A 226 -15.20 -10.17 -20.11
N ARG A 227 -14.73 -9.65 -18.96
CA ARG A 227 -13.32 -9.32 -18.76
C ARG A 227 -12.54 -10.49 -18.15
N ALA A 228 -11.38 -10.77 -18.71
CA ALA A 228 -10.47 -11.83 -18.29
C ALA A 228 -9.02 -11.34 -18.42
N ASN A 229 -8.57 -10.47 -17.53
CA ASN A 229 -7.19 -10.01 -17.58
C ASN A 229 -6.21 -11.13 -17.22
N ALA A 230 -5.09 -11.23 -17.94
CA ALA A 230 -4.00 -12.14 -17.63
C ALA A 230 -2.91 -11.38 -16.86
N THR A 231 -2.92 -11.49 -15.55
CA THR A 231 -1.98 -10.84 -14.64
C THR A 231 -1.16 -11.87 -13.87
N PHE A 232 -0.19 -11.38 -13.10
CA PHE A 232 0.56 -12.23 -12.17
C PHE A 232 -0.36 -13.02 -11.22
N LEU A 233 -1.38 -12.37 -10.66
CA LEU A 233 -2.25 -13.00 -9.66
C LEU A 233 -3.27 -13.94 -10.30
N THR A 234 -3.81 -13.60 -11.46
CA THR A 234 -4.69 -14.52 -12.19
C THR A 234 -3.93 -15.77 -12.60
N THR A 235 -2.62 -15.67 -12.83
CA THR A 235 -1.76 -16.83 -13.11
C THR A 235 -1.64 -17.75 -11.90
N LEU A 236 -1.47 -17.18 -10.69
CA LEU A 236 -1.50 -17.96 -9.44
C LEU A 236 -2.85 -18.65 -9.24
N VAL A 237 -3.95 -17.93 -9.42
CA VAL A 237 -5.32 -18.48 -9.33
C VAL A 237 -5.53 -19.60 -10.33
N SER A 238 -5.16 -19.38 -11.60
CA SER A 238 -5.29 -20.35 -12.68
C SER A 238 -4.55 -21.65 -12.34
N GLN A 239 -3.32 -21.55 -11.85
CA GLN A 239 -2.51 -22.72 -11.53
C GLN A 239 -3.07 -23.51 -10.35
N LEU A 240 -3.60 -22.84 -9.32
CA LEU A 240 -4.28 -23.51 -8.21
C LEU A 240 -5.51 -24.29 -8.68
N LEU A 241 -6.31 -23.70 -9.57
CA LEU A 241 -7.51 -24.33 -10.14
C LEU A 241 -7.15 -25.55 -11.00
N ILE A 242 -6.12 -25.44 -11.84
CA ILE A 242 -5.64 -26.56 -12.69
C ILE A 242 -5.15 -27.72 -11.81
N ASP A 243 -4.38 -27.43 -10.76
CA ASP A 243 -3.81 -28.46 -9.90
C ASP A 243 -4.85 -29.17 -9.01
N ALA A 244 -6.01 -28.54 -8.76
CA ALA A 244 -7.10 -29.13 -7.99
C ALA A 244 -7.87 -30.23 -8.74
N GLY A 245 -7.90 -30.18 -10.08
CA GLY A 245 -8.41 -31.27 -10.94
C GLY A 245 -9.92 -31.54 -10.93
N GLU A 246 -10.73 -30.86 -10.10
CA GLU A 246 -12.20 -30.91 -10.10
C GLU A 246 -12.82 -29.52 -9.81
N GLY A 247 -13.87 -29.14 -10.55
CA GLY A 247 -14.78 -28.05 -10.14
C GLY A 247 -14.36 -26.60 -10.44
N VAL A 248 -14.03 -26.29 -11.70
CA VAL A 248 -13.72 -24.91 -12.12
C VAL A 248 -15.02 -24.18 -12.49
N ASP A 249 -15.71 -23.72 -11.46
CA ASP A 249 -16.90 -22.86 -11.53
C ASP A 249 -16.64 -21.51 -10.87
N ALA A 250 -17.65 -20.62 -10.87
CA ALA A 250 -17.54 -19.29 -10.27
C ALA A 250 -17.15 -19.34 -8.77
N ALA A 251 -17.61 -20.33 -8.01
CA ALA A 251 -17.27 -20.47 -6.59
C ALA A 251 -15.83 -20.94 -6.40
N GLY A 252 -15.35 -21.85 -7.25
CA GLY A 252 -13.95 -22.28 -7.29
C GLY A 252 -13.00 -21.12 -7.57
N ILE A 253 -13.33 -20.27 -8.55
CA ILE A 253 -12.56 -19.06 -8.89
C ILE A 253 -12.53 -18.08 -7.71
N ALA A 254 -13.69 -17.82 -7.09
CA ALA A 254 -13.78 -16.91 -5.96
C ALA A 254 -12.97 -17.37 -4.75
N ASN A 255 -13.09 -18.64 -4.37
CA ASN A 255 -12.31 -19.19 -3.25
C ASN A 255 -10.80 -19.13 -3.53
N SER A 256 -10.39 -19.50 -4.74
CA SER A 256 -8.97 -19.45 -5.13
C SER A 256 -8.44 -18.01 -5.19
N SER A 257 -9.27 -17.05 -5.61
CA SER A 257 -8.94 -15.62 -5.63
C SER A 257 -8.73 -15.08 -4.21
N VAL A 258 -9.64 -15.40 -3.28
CA VAL A 258 -9.50 -15.05 -1.86
C VAL A 258 -8.23 -15.64 -1.27
N ASP A 259 -7.98 -16.93 -1.50
CA ASP A 259 -6.79 -17.62 -0.97
C ASP A 259 -5.50 -16.98 -1.48
N VAL A 260 -5.40 -16.70 -2.79
CA VAL A 260 -4.23 -16.03 -3.38
C VAL A 260 -4.04 -14.64 -2.78
N LEU A 261 -5.09 -13.82 -2.75
CA LEU A 261 -4.99 -12.43 -2.27
C LEU A 261 -4.64 -12.35 -0.79
N VAL A 262 -5.26 -13.19 0.05
CA VAL A 262 -4.97 -13.20 1.49
C VAL A 262 -3.55 -13.71 1.77
N GLN A 263 -3.08 -14.72 1.05
CA GLN A 263 -1.72 -15.26 1.22
C GLN A 263 -0.64 -14.28 0.75
N VAL A 264 -0.89 -13.57 -0.35
CA VAL A 264 0.10 -12.65 -0.94
C VAL A 264 0.06 -11.29 -0.28
N LEU A 265 -1.12 -10.70 -0.07
CA LEU A 265 -1.29 -9.32 0.40
C LEU A 265 -1.61 -9.22 1.89
N GLY A 266 -2.17 -10.27 2.50
CA GLY A 266 -2.73 -10.23 3.85
C GLY A 266 -4.22 -9.88 3.84
N GLN A 267 -4.91 -10.13 4.96
CA GLN A 267 -6.38 -9.97 5.04
C GLN A 267 -6.82 -8.51 4.88
N ASP A 268 -6.14 -7.56 5.52
CA ASP A 268 -6.52 -6.15 5.51
C ASP A 268 -6.39 -5.53 4.11
N THR A 269 -5.30 -5.87 3.41
CA THR A 269 -5.06 -5.42 2.03
C THR A 269 -6.00 -6.11 1.04
N ALA A 270 -6.25 -7.41 1.22
CA ALA A 270 -7.24 -8.13 0.39
C ALA A 270 -8.65 -7.54 0.52
N LEU A 271 -9.01 -7.00 1.69
CA LEU A 271 -10.29 -6.31 1.90
C LEU A 271 -10.38 -4.99 1.11
N LEU A 272 -9.27 -4.36 0.72
CA LEU A 272 -9.31 -3.17 -0.15
C LEU A 272 -9.80 -3.53 -1.57
N LEU A 273 -9.60 -4.77 -2.01
CA LEU A 273 -10.00 -5.28 -3.33
C LEU A 273 -11.46 -5.75 -3.37
N ALA A 274 -12.38 -5.04 -2.71
CA ALA A 274 -13.76 -5.50 -2.52
C ALA A 274 -14.55 -5.72 -3.82
N SER A 275 -14.14 -5.11 -4.94
CA SER A 275 -14.70 -5.31 -6.29
C SER A 275 -14.04 -6.45 -7.07
N LEU A 276 -12.83 -6.90 -6.68
CA LEU A 276 -12.04 -7.89 -7.42
C LEU A 276 -11.85 -9.21 -6.66
N LEU A 277 -12.15 -9.24 -5.36
CA LEU A 277 -11.85 -10.39 -4.49
C LEU A 277 -12.53 -11.69 -4.93
N GLY A 278 -13.70 -11.61 -5.56
CA GLY A 278 -14.44 -12.77 -6.07
C GLY A 278 -13.96 -13.26 -7.44
N ASP A 279 -13.30 -12.41 -8.23
CA ASP A 279 -12.69 -12.78 -9.51
C ASP A 279 -11.68 -11.70 -9.90
N VAL A 280 -10.41 -11.96 -9.61
CA VAL A 280 -9.30 -11.02 -9.87
C VAL A 280 -9.06 -10.76 -11.36
N SER A 281 -9.68 -11.53 -12.26
CA SER A 281 -9.56 -11.31 -13.70
C SER A 281 -10.36 -10.11 -14.20
N ASN A 282 -11.28 -9.56 -13.39
CA ASN A 282 -12.08 -8.40 -13.76
C ASN A 282 -11.29 -7.08 -13.73
N GLY A 283 -10.11 -7.04 -13.13
CA GLY A 283 -9.32 -5.82 -12.95
C GLY A 283 -7.86 -6.10 -12.67
N GLY A 284 -7.15 -5.09 -12.17
CA GLY A 284 -5.76 -5.18 -11.76
C GLY A 284 -4.75 -5.28 -12.89
N ALA A 285 -5.15 -4.91 -14.12
CA ALA A 285 -4.34 -5.06 -15.32
C ALA A 285 -3.90 -3.69 -15.83
N VAL A 286 -3.20 -2.98 -14.95
CA VAL A 286 -2.70 -1.64 -15.20
C VAL A 286 -1.19 -1.72 -15.42
N ASP A 287 -0.72 -1.11 -16.49
CA ASP A 287 0.70 -0.87 -16.71
C ASP A 287 1.03 0.51 -16.14
N LEU A 288 1.84 0.59 -15.07
CA LEU A 288 2.14 1.87 -14.41
C LEU A 288 2.98 2.80 -15.30
N THR A 289 3.59 2.30 -16.37
CA THR A 289 4.34 3.11 -17.32
C THR A 289 3.44 3.82 -18.34
N ASP A 290 2.18 3.39 -18.48
CA ASP A 290 1.27 3.85 -19.52
C ASP A 290 -0.18 3.49 -19.17
N VAL A 291 -0.72 4.26 -18.23
CA VAL A 291 -2.07 4.05 -17.72
C VAL A 291 -3.07 4.66 -18.71
N ASP A 292 -3.94 3.82 -19.27
CA ASP A 292 -4.85 4.21 -20.35
C ASP A 292 -6.26 4.64 -19.91
N GLY A 293 -6.53 4.68 -18.61
CA GLY A 293 -7.79 5.20 -18.05
C GLY A 293 -8.95 4.20 -17.99
N GLU A 294 -8.82 3.00 -18.56
CA GLU A 294 -9.90 2.00 -18.55
C GLU A 294 -10.22 1.40 -17.17
N GLU A 295 -9.33 1.60 -16.23
CA GLU A 295 -9.47 1.11 -14.87
C GLU A 295 -9.05 2.21 -13.91
N MET A 296 -9.88 2.43 -12.91
CA MET A 296 -9.61 3.41 -11.86
C MET A 296 -8.46 2.93 -10.99
N LEU A 297 -7.52 3.84 -10.67
CA LEU A 297 -6.42 3.58 -9.75
C LEU A 297 -6.84 3.85 -8.31
N ASP A 298 -7.68 2.97 -7.76
CA ASP A 298 -8.03 2.97 -6.33
C ASP A 298 -6.95 2.32 -5.44
N ASP A 299 -7.10 2.41 -4.11
CA ASP A 299 -6.13 1.88 -3.16
C ASP A 299 -5.94 0.35 -3.25
N GLY A 300 -6.97 -0.39 -3.67
CA GLY A 300 -6.90 -1.84 -3.89
C GLY A 300 -6.14 -2.21 -5.15
N ILE A 301 -6.56 -1.68 -6.30
CA ILE A 301 -5.93 -1.91 -7.61
C ILE A 301 -4.48 -1.43 -7.59
N LEU A 302 -4.22 -0.27 -6.97
CA LEU A 302 -2.87 0.24 -6.83
C LEU A 302 -1.98 -0.70 -6.00
N SER A 303 -2.48 -1.22 -4.87
CA SER A 303 -1.74 -2.20 -4.06
C SER A 303 -1.41 -3.47 -4.87
N LEU A 304 -2.37 -3.93 -5.68
CA LEU A 304 -2.24 -5.10 -6.54
C LEU A 304 -1.15 -4.91 -7.60
N THR A 305 -1.22 -3.80 -8.33
CA THR A 305 -0.30 -3.46 -9.41
C THR A 305 1.10 -3.21 -8.88
N GLN A 306 1.24 -2.56 -7.72
CA GLN A 306 2.54 -2.37 -7.07
C GLN A 306 3.18 -3.70 -6.67
N VAL A 307 2.44 -4.66 -6.12
CA VAL A 307 2.98 -6.00 -5.82
C VAL A 307 3.38 -6.74 -7.10
N ALA A 308 2.61 -6.58 -8.18
CA ALA A 308 2.99 -7.11 -9.47
C ALA A 308 4.31 -6.47 -9.98
N SER A 309 4.43 -5.15 -9.96
CA SER A 309 5.66 -4.42 -10.32
C SER A 309 6.86 -4.87 -9.46
N SER A 310 6.68 -5.01 -8.13
CA SER A 310 7.72 -5.47 -7.21
C SER A 310 8.29 -6.84 -7.58
N ILE A 311 7.44 -7.79 -7.99
CA ILE A 311 7.88 -9.12 -8.42
C ILE A 311 8.64 -9.08 -9.75
N GLN A 312 8.30 -8.14 -10.65
CA GLN A 312 9.05 -7.98 -11.91
C GLN A 312 10.48 -7.50 -11.65
N GLY A 313 10.67 -6.65 -10.63
CA GLY A 313 11.99 -6.20 -10.19
C GLY A 313 12.81 -7.26 -9.44
N LEU A 314 12.23 -8.43 -9.11
CA LEU A 314 12.96 -9.55 -8.53
C LEU A 314 13.60 -10.42 -9.62
N ALA A 315 14.75 -11.00 -9.29
CA ALA A 315 15.41 -11.97 -10.16
C ALA A 315 14.55 -13.24 -10.35
N ASP A 316 14.47 -13.75 -11.58
CA ASP A 316 13.75 -14.97 -11.96
C ASP A 316 12.24 -14.97 -11.64
N ILE A 317 11.46 -14.27 -12.48
CA ILE A 317 9.99 -14.15 -12.36
C ILE A 317 9.31 -15.53 -12.30
N ASN A 318 9.69 -16.45 -13.19
CA ASN A 318 9.06 -17.79 -13.28
C ASN A 318 9.38 -18.65 -12.05
N GLY A 319 10.63 -18.61 -11.57
CA GLY A 319 11.02 -19.28 -10.33
C GLY A 319 10.28 -18.73 -9.11
N ASN A 320 10.12 -17.41 -9.02
CA ASN A 320 9.38 -16.77 -7.93
C ASN A 320 7.88 -17.12 -7.97
N MET A 321 7.26 -17.15 -9.16
CA MET A 321 5.88 -17.57 -9.32
C MET A 321 5.67 -19.02 -8.87
N THR A 322 6.58 -19.92 -9.25
CA THR A 322 6.56 -21.33 -8.83
C THR A 322 6.64 -21.49 -7.30
N LYS A 323 7.53 -20.74 -6.64
CA LYS A 323 7.67 -20.73 -5.18
C LYS A 323 6.43 -20.17 -4.48
N LEU A 324 5.83 -19.10 -5.01
CA LEU A 324 4.59 -18.53 -4.48
C LEU A 324 3.44 -19.53 -4.57
N ILE A 325 3.27 -20.21 -5.71
CA ILE A 325 2.25 -21.28 -5.86
C ILE A 325 2.45 -22.37 -4.80
N ALA A 326 3.69 -22.80 -4.56
CA ALA A 326 4.01 -23.80 -3.54
C ALA A 326 3.67 -23.29 -2.12
N GLY A 327 4.01 -22.04 -1.79
CA GLY A 327 3.73 -21.42 -0.50
C GLY A 327 2.24 -21.23 -0.23
N ILE A 328 1.48 -20.80 -1.25
CA ILE A 328 0.02 -20.64 -1.17
C ILE A 328 -0.65 -21.98 -0.92
N LYS A 329 -0.25 -23.05 -1.65
CA LYS A 329 -0.77 -24.42 -1.40
C LYS A 329 -0.45 -24.94 -0.01
N ALA A 330 0.70 -24.56 0.54
CA ALA A 330 1.09 -24.90 1.91
C ALA A 330 0.35 -24.05 2.97
N GLY A 331 -0.38 -23.01 2.54
CA GLY A 331 -1.05 -22.06 3.40
C GLY A 331 -0.11 -21.12 4.16
N LYS A 332 1.17 -21.07 3.77
CA LYS A 332 2.26 -20.36 4.48
C LYS A 332 3.26 -19.76 3.48
N VAL A 333 2.91 -18.61 2.88
CA VAL A 333 3.87 -17.80 2.12
C VAL A 333 4.80 -17.07 3.10
N THR A 334 4.22 -16.15 3.89
CA THR A 334 4.93 -15.52 5.01
C THR A 334 5.04 -16.51 6.18
N GLY A 335 6.21 -16.62 6.80
CA GLY A 335 6.44 -17.58 7.88
C GLY A 335 6.55 -19.05 7.42
N SER A 336 6.85 -19.27 6.13
CA SER A 336 7.07 -20.62 5.59
C SER A 336 8.22 -21.35 6.28
N ASP A 337 8.04 -22.66 6.49
CA ASP A 337 9.10 -23.55 6.98
C ASP A 337 10.12 -23.89 5.87
N ASP A 338 9.78 -23.61 4.61
CA ASP A 338 10.67 -23.74 3.45
C ASP A 338 11.53 -22.48 3.32
N ALA A 339 12.86 -22.67 3.36
CA ALA A 339 13.81 -21.57 3.34
C ALA A 339 13.77 -20.73 2.04
N ASP A 340 13.46 -21.34 0.90
CA ASP A 340 13.40 -20.64 -0.39
C ASP A 340 12.11 -19.79 -0.49
N ILE A 341 11.01 -20.28 0.09
CA ILE A 341 9.74 -19.54 0.17
C ILE A 341 9.85 -18.41 1.19
N ALA A 342 10.45 -18.65 2.36
CA ALA A 342 10.68 -17.64 3.38
C ALA A 342 11.60 -16.51 2.87
N ALA A 343 12.66 -16.86 2.12
CA ALA A 343 13.55 -15.89 1.49
C ALA A 343 12.80 -15.06 0.44
N LEU A 344 11.96 -15.69 -0.39
CA LEU A 344 11.13 -14.98 -1.36
C LEU A 344 10.13 -14.04 -0.69
N ALA A 345 9.44 -14.46 0.37
CA ALA A 345 8.51 -13.61 1.10
C ALA A 345 9.21 -12.37 1.68
N THR A 346 10.43 -12.53 2.21
CA THR A 346 11.25 -11.41 2.72
C THR A 346 11.65 -10.45 1.60
N ALA A 347 12.13 -10.98 0.47
CA ALA A 347 12.50 -10.16 -0.68
C ALA A 347 11.30 -9.42 -1.28
N LEU A 348 10.14 -10.08 -1.35
CA LEU A 348 8.90 -9.49 -1.84
C LEU A 348 8.39 -8.40 -0.89
N GLN A 349 8.44 -8.60 0.42
CA GLN A 349 8.07 -7.57 1.40
C GLN A 349 8.93 -6.31 1.21
N GLN A 350 10.24 -6.47 1.10
CA GLN A 350 11.17 -5.35 0.90
C GLN A 350 10.89 -4.64 -0.44
N ALA A 351 10.69 -5.39 -1.51
CA ALA A 351 10.37 -4.84 -2.83
C ALA A 351 9.03 -4.10 -2.83
N ALA A 352 7.98 -4.66 -2.20
CA ALA A 352 6.65 -4.02 -2.08
C ALA A 352 6.72 -2.70 -1.30
N THR A 353 7.42 -2.69 -0.16
CA THR A 353 7.61 -1.47 0.64
C THR A 353 8.39 -0.40 -0.14
N ASN A 354 9.44 -0.79 -0.88
CA ASN A 354 10.21 0.14 -1.71
C ASN A 354 9.38 0.70 -2.88
N THR A 355 8.69 -0.17 -3.63
CA THR A 355 7.78 0.23 -4.71
C THR A 355 6.71 1.19 -4.21
N ALA A 356 6.11 0.92 -3.04
CA ALA A 356 5.07 1.79 -2.49
C ALA A 356 5.60 3.14 -2.01
N ASN A 357 6.81 3.20 -1.46
CA ASN A 357 7.46 4.45 -1.11
C ASN A 357 7.80 5.29 -2.34
N ILE A 358 8.29 4.66 -3.42
CA ILE A 358 8.56 5.34 -4.69
C ILE A 358 7.26 5.85 -5.30
N PHE A 359 6.22 5.01 -5.37
CA PHE A 359 4.91 5.41 -5.89
C PHE A 359 4.30 6.56 -5.10
N PHE A 360 4.44 6.55 -3.77
CA PHE A 360 3.99 7.66 -2.93
C PHE A 360 4.69 8.97 -3.32
N ALA A 361 6.00 8.96 -3.58
CA ALA A 361 6.71 10.13 -4.07
C ALA A 361 6.22 10.55 -5.48
N ILE A 362 5.95 9.59 -6.37
CA ILE A 362 5.40 9.86 -7.72
C ILE A 362 4.02 10.54 -7.63
N ALA A 363 3.17 10.08 -6.71
CA ALA A 363 1.81 10.59 -6.57
C ALA A 363 1.73 11.94 -5.85
N THR A 364 2.77 12.35 -5.12
CA THR A 364 2.68 13.49 -4.17
C THR A 364 3.76 14.56 -4.33
N GLY A 365 4.87 14.23 -5.00
CA GLY A 365 6.05 15.09 -5.07
C GLY A 365 6.47 15.44 -6.50
N GLU A 366 7.58 16.16 -6.59
CA GLU A 366 8.22 16.53 -7.85
C GLU A 366 9.33 15.55 -8.24
N GLU A 367 9.95 15.72 -9.41
CA GLU A 367 11.00 14.81 -9.91
C GLU A 367 12.12 14.57 -8.88
N SER A 368 12.51 15.60 -8.12
CA SER A 368 13.53 15.46 -7.07
C SER A 368 13.11 14.58 -5.90
N ASP A 369 11.83 14.55 -5.56
CA ASP A 369 11.29 13.69 -4.49
C ASP A 369 11.28 12.24 -4.96
N ILE A 370 10.95 12.01 -6.23
CA ILE A 370 10.99 10.69 -6.87
C ILE A 370 12.45 10.18 -6.93
N GLU A 371 13.40 11.02 -7.34
CA GLU A 371 14.84 10.69 -7.33
C GLU A 371 15.32 10.30 -5.93
N ALA A 372 14.93 11.05 -4.90
CA ALA A 372 15.29 10.76 -3.52
C ALA A 372 14.71 9.41 -3.04
N ALA A 373 13.46 9.12 -3.39
CA ALA A 373 12.81 7.86 -3.07
C ALA A 373 13.47 6.67 -3.79
N LEU A 374 13.81 6.83 -5.07
CA LEU A 374 14.56 5.85 -5.86
C LEU A 374 15.93 5.56 -5.24
N ALA A 375 16.69 6.60 -4.89
CA ALA A 375 18.01 6.46 -4.27
C ALA A 375 17.95 5.77 -2.90
N ALA A 376 16.94 6.09 -2.07
CA ALA A 376 16.71 5.43 -0.79
C ALA A 376 16.41 3.94 -0.97
N ALA A 377 15.50 3.61 -1.90
CA ALA A 377 15.15 2.22 -2.21
C ALA A 377 16.34 1.43 -2.78
N PHE A 378 17.15 2.05 -3.66
CA PHE A 378 18.37 1.44 -4.17
C PHE A 378 19.37 1.11 -3.07
N ALA A 379 19.58 2.02 -2.11
CA ALA A 379 20.48 1.81 -0.98
C ALA A 379 20.01 0.67 -0.05
N VAL A 380 18.70 0.52 0.13
CA VAL A 380 18.09 -0.57 0.89
C VAL A 380 18.28 -1.93 0.21
N ASN A 381 18.12 -1.99 -1.11
CA ASN A 381 18.31 -3.23 -1.89
C ASN A 381 19.78 -3.58 -2.12
N ASN A 382 20.67 -2.58 -2.08
CA ASN A 382 22.09 -2.75 -2.34
C ASN A 382 22.95 -2.13 -1.20
N PRO A 383 22.90 -2.70 0.01
CA PRO A 383 23.60 -2.14 1.18
C PRO A 383 25.13 -2.09 0.99
N ASP A 384 25.67 -2.98 0.16
CA ASP A 384 27.10 -3.09 -0.15
C ASP A 384 27.51 -2.33 -1.42
N ALA A 385 26.60 -1.55 -2.04
CA ALA A 385 26.91 -0.78 -3.24
C ALA A 385 28.05 0.22 -3.00
N THR A 386 29.01 0.23 -3.92
CA THR A 386 30.12 1.17 -3.95
C THR A 386 29.65 2.58 -4.28
N ASP A 387 30.44 3.60 -3.92
CA ASP A 387 30.13 5.00 -4.27
C ASP A 387 29.99 5.20 -5.78
N ALA A 388 30.70 4.41 -6.60
CA ALA A 388 30.59 4.46 -8.05
C ALA A 388 29.25 3.91 -8.55
N GLU A 389 28.75 2.82 -7.96
CA GLU A 389 27.44 2.24 -8.29
C GLU A 389 26.30 3.17 -7.84
N LYS A 390 26.41 3.77 -6.65
CA LYS A 390 25.44 4.77 -6.18
C LYS A 390 25.41 5.99 -7.09
N ALA A 391 26.57 6.47 -7.55
CA ALA A 391 26.65 7.58 -8.49
C ALA A 391 26.11 7.23 -9.88
N ALA A 392 26.30 5.99 -10.35
CA ALA A 392 25.74 5.52 -11.61
C ALA A 392 24.21 5.44 -11.55
N PHE A 393 23.66 4.83 -10.49
CA PHE A 393 22.21 4.75 -10.30
C PHE A 393 21.58 6.14 -10.13
N ALA A 394 22.23 7.05 -9.41
CA ALA A 394 21.74 8.42 -9.28
C ALA A 394 21.58 9.12 -10.65
N ALA A 395 22.48 8.85 -11.60
CA ALA A 395 22.34 9.40 -12.96
C ALA A 395 21.16 8.80 -13.75
N GLN A 396 20.90 7.50 -13.56
CA GLN A 396 19.74 6.80 -14.16
C GLN A 396 18.42 7.24 -13.51
N SER A 397 18.42 7.49 -12.21
CA SER A 397 17.22 7.83 -11.44
C SER A 397 16.51 9.10 -11.94
N THR A 398 17.22 10.05 -12.54
CA THR A 398 16.61 11.23 -13.19
C THR A 398 15.76 10.83 -14.39
N GLY A 399 16.22 9.91 -15.24
CA GLY A 399 15.46 9.41 -16.39
C GLY A 399 14.21 8.65 -15.94
N ILE A 400 14.37 7.78 -14.94
CA ILE A 400 13.28 7.02 -14.33
C ILE A 400 12.25 7.96 -13.69
N ALA A 401 12.67 8.95 -12.91
CA ALA A 401 11.79 9.90 -12.26
C ALA A 401 10.93 10.67 -13.27
N LYS A 402 11.55 11.13 -14.36
CA LYS A 402 10.83 11.81 -15.44
C LYS A 402 9.80 10.91 -16.13
N LYS A 403 10.18 9.67 -16.48
CA LYS A 403 9.27 8.68 -17.09
C LYS A 403 8.10 8.35 -16.14
N ALA A 404 8.39 8.18 -14.85
CA ALA A 404 7.37 7.89 -13.83
C ALA A 404 6.40 9.06 -13.59
N LYS A 405 6.90 10.30 -13.54
CA LYS A 405 6.06 11.50 -13.45
C LYS A 405 5.15 11.61 -14.68
N ALA A 406 5.70 11.45 -15.88
CA ALA A 406 4.92 11.48 -17.11
C ALA A 406 3.84 10.40 -17.16
N ALA A 407 4.12 9.20 -16.65
CA ALA A 407 3.13 8.13 -16.56
C ALA A 407 2.01 8.44 -15.56
N LYS A 408 2.34 9.06 -14.42
CA LYS A 408 1.36 9.55 -13.45
C LYS A 408 0.49 10.67 -14.02
N ASP A 409 1.10 11.65 -14.70
CA ASP A 409 0.34 12.76 -15.31
C ASP A 409 -0.58 12.23 -16.42
N LYS A 410 -0.12 11.25 -17.21
CA LYS A 410 -0.95 10.55 -18.19
C LYS A 410 -2.11 9.78 -17.53
N ALA A 411 -1.87 9.12 -16.40
CA ALA A 411 -2.91 8.42 -15.65
C ALA A 411 -4.03 9.38 -15.19
N VAL A 412 -3.63 10.57 -14.70
CA VAL A 412 -4.58 11.61 -14.26
C VAL A 412 -5.38 12.15 -15.44
N LYS A 413 -4.69 12.49 -16.53
CA LYS A 413 -5.31 12.99 -17.76
C LYS A 413 -6.29 12.01 -18.40
N ASN A 414 -5.99 10.71 -18.32
CA ASN A 414 -6.86 9.64 -18.82
C ASN A 414 -7.99 9.30 -17.83
N GLY A 415 -8.16 10.03 -16.73
CA GLY A 415 -9.25 9.84 -15.78
C GLY A 415 -9.10 8.60 -14.87
N ALA A 416 -7.93 7.95 -14.85
CA ALA A 416 -7.70 6.79 -13.97
C ALA A 416 -7.78 7.18 -12.48
N ALA A 417 -7.37 8.41 -12.15
CA ALA A 417 -7.56 9.04 -10.83
C ALA A 417 -7.38 10.55 -10.96
N SER A 418 -7.90 11.34 -10.02
CA SER A 418 -7.43 12.72 -9.83
C SER A 418 -6.11 12.73 -9.07
N ASP A 419 -5.34 13.82 -9.12
CA ASP A 419 -4.12 13.97 -8.31
C ASP A 419 -4.41 13.73 -6.81
N ALA A 420 -5.45 14.39 -6.29
CA ALA A 420 -5.86 14.22 -4.90
C ALA A 420 -6.34 12.79 -4.57
N GLY A 421 -7.02 12.14 -5.51
CA GLY A 421 -7.45 10.75 -5.40
C GLY A 421 -6.26 9.79 -5.37
N LEU A 422 -5.31 9.97 -6.30
CA LEU A 422 -4.13 9.14 -6.45
C LEU A 422 -3.20 9.26 -5.24
N ALA A 423 -2.98 10.46 -4.72
CA ALA A 423 -2.19 10.69 -3.51
C ALA A 423 -2.78 9.95 -2.30
N LYS A 424 -4.10 10.02 -2.09
CA LYS A 424 -4.79 9.28 -1.03
C LYS A 424 -4.72 7.76 -1.24
N ALA A 425 -4.88 7.30 -2.49
CA ALA A 425 -4.74 5.89 -2.82
C ALA A 425 -3.30 5.40 -2.55
N ALA A 426 -2.30 6.20 -2.89
CA ALA A 426 -0.88 5.92 -2.66
C ALA A 426 -0.54 5.85 -1.16
N GLU A 427 -1.08 6.78 -0.34
CA GLU A 427 -0.91 6.75 1.12
C GLU A 427 -1.46 5.46 1.72
N LYS A 428 -2.68 5.08 1.35
CA LYS A 428 -3.33 3.86 1.83
C LYS A 428 -2.63 2.60 1.32
N SER A 429 -2.24 2.57 0.04
CA SER A 429 -1.48 1.47 -0.56
C SER A 429 -0.15 1.29 0.15
N LYS A 430 0.57 2.38 0.42
CA LYS A 430 1.82 2.35 1.19
C LYS A 430 1.63 1.70 2.55
N LYS A 431 0.61 2.13 3.31
CA LYS A 431 0.28 1.51 4.61
C LYS A 431 -0.12 0.04 4.48
N ALA A 432 -0.89 -0.31 3.45
CA ALA A 432 -1.33 -1.67 3.19
C ALA A 432 -0.16 -2.61 2.80
N LEU A 433 0.90 -2.07 2.19
CA LEU A 433 2.08 -2.80 1.74
C LEU A 433 3.26 -2.75 2.73
N GLU A 434 3.13 -2.06 3.88
CA GLU A 434 4.08 -2.15 4.99
C GLU A 434 4.22 -3.58 5.52
N LYS A 435 3.16 -4.38 5.39
CA LYS A 435 3.16 -5.79 5.77
C LYS A 435 2.27 -6.61 4.85
N ILE A 436 2.88 -7.47 4.06
CA ILE A 436 2.22 -8.39 3.13
C ILE A 436 2.12 -9.81 3.71
N GLY A 437 1.12 -10.56 3.25
CA GLY A 437 0.80 -11.90 3.74
C GLY A 437 0.30 -11.92 5.19
N CYS A 438 0.14 -13.13 5.76
CA CYS A 438 -0.38 -13.30 7.12
C CYS A 438 0.74 -13.63 8.12
N THR A 439 0.56 -13.24 9.39
CA THR A 439 1.56 -13.49 10.43
C THR A 439 1.55 -14.92 11.00
N ASP A 440 0.38 -15.57 11.08
CA ASP A 440 0.25 -16.91 11.71
C ASP A 440 -0.69 -17.83 10.94
N ASP A 441 -1.96 -17.41 10.75
CA ASP A 441 -2.99 -18.16 10.03
C ASP A 441 -3.65 -17.27 8.97
N CYS A 442 -3.66 -17.74 7.73
CA CYS A 442 -4.32 -17.08 6.61
C CYS A 442 -5.77 -17.54 6.41
N THR A 443 -6.33 -18.35 7.33
CA THR A 443 -7.73 -18.76 7.21
C THR A 443 -8.68 -17.56 7.34
N VAL A 444 -9.57 -17.43 6.36
CA VAL A 444 -10.65 -16.43 6.39
C VAL A 444 -11.81 -16.96 7.24
N GLY A 445 -12.21 -16.18 8.24
CA GLY A 445 -13.35 -16.50 9.12
C GLY A 445 -14.54 -15.57 8.90
N ASN A 446 -15.61 -15.78 9.67
CA ASN A 446 -16.82 -14.94 9.60
C ASN A 446 -16.54 -13.43 9.79
N GLY A 447 -15.53 -13.08 10.59
CA GLY A 447 -15.12 -11.68 10.79
C GLY A 447 -14.59 -11.02 9.52
N PHE A 448 -13.89 -11.78 8.67
CA PHE A 448 -13.43 -11.31 7.36
C PHE A 448 -14.62 -11.03 6.44
N TYR A 449 -15.54 -11.99 6.28
CA TYR A 449 -16.72 -11.83 5.42
C TYR A 449 -17.67 -10.71 5.87
N MET A 450 -17.75 -10.45 7.18
CA MET A 450 -18.53 -9.31 7.71
C MET A 450 -17.90 -7.96 7.31
N GLN A 451 -16.57 -7.85 7.36
CA GLN A 451 -15.86 -6.65 6.91
C GLN A 451 -15.91 -6.49 5.39
N LEU A 452 -15.78 -7.60 4.66
CA LEU A 452 -15.95 -7.64 3.21
C LEU A 452 -17.33 -7.14 2.82
N ALA A 453 -18.40 -7.64 3.45
CA ALA A 453 -19.76 -7.18 3.19
C ALA A 453 -19.93 -5.67 3.43
N ALA A 454 -19.34 -5.12 4.48
CA ALA A 454 -19.38 -3.68 4.74
C ALA A 454 -18.67 -2.87 3.64
N LYS A 455 -17.50 -3.34 3.18
CA LYS A 455 -16.75 -2.69 2.10
C LYS A 455 -17.42 -2.85 0.73
N THR A 456 -17.95 -4.02 0.40
CA THR A 456 -18.72 -4.25 -0.83
C THR A 456 -19.99 -3.39 -0.84
N THR A 457 -20.67 -3.22 0.30
CA THR A 457 -21.83 -2.31 0.39
C THR A 457 -21.43 -0.86 0.10
N ALA A 458 -20.30 -0.41 0.64
CA ALA A 458 -19.79 0.93 0.35
C ALA A 458 -19.42 1.10 -1.14
N ALA A 459 -18.78 0.09 -1.74
CA ALA A 459 -18.42 0.10 -3.16
C ALA A 459 -19.67 0.11 -4.07
N VAL A 460 -20.71 -0.68 -3.74
CA VAL A 460 -22.00 -0.63 -4.43
C VAL A 460 -22.62 0.77 -4.35
N THR A 461 -22.60 1.41 -3.17
CA THR A 461 -23.15 2.77 -3.01
C THR A 461 -22.43 3.81 -3.88
N VAL A 462 -21.09 3.67 -4.03
CA VAL A 462 -20.30 4.55 -4.90
C VAL A 462 -20.67 4.30 -6.37
N ALA A 463 -20.69 3.05 -6.80
CA ALA A 463 -21.06 2.66 -8.17
C ALA A 463 -22.50 3.09 -8.54
N GLU A 464 -23.44 3.08 -7.58
CA GLU A 464 -24.79 3.61 -7.78
C GLU A 464 -24.81 5.12 -8.04
N ALA A 465 -23.97 5.87 -7.32
CA ALA A 465 -23.84 7.31 -7.54
C ALA A 465 -23.19 7.62 -8.90
N GLU A 466 -22.19 6.84 -9.29
CA GLU A 466 -21.55 6.92 -10.61
C GLU A 466 -22.55 6.61 -11.73
N LEU A 467 -23.36 5.55 -11.58
CA LEU A 467 -24.41 5.22 -12.55
C LEU A 467 -25.38 6.40 -12.76
N VAL A 468 -25.80 7.05 -11.68
CA VAL A 468 -26.69 8.22 -11.75
C VAL A 468 -26.04 9.39 -12.47
N SER A 469 -24.73 9.59 -12.28
CA SER A 469 -23.95 10.61 -13.00
C SER A 469 -23.90 10.31 -14.50
N ILE A 470 -23.52 9.09 -14.87
CA ILE A 470 -23.47 8.63 -16.27
C ILE A 470 -24.85 8.77 -16.92
N GLN A 471 -25.92 8.36 -16.24
CA GLN A 471 -27.30 8.51 -16.72
C GLN A 471 -27.67 9.97 -17.02
N ALA A 472 -27.22 10.90 -16.19
CA ALA A 472 -27.45 12.32 -16.41
C ALA A 472 -26.68 12.83 -17.64
N SER A 473 -25.41 12.43 -17.80
CA SER A 473 -24.58 12.78 -18.95
C SER A 473 -25.10 12.20 -20.26
N VAL A 474 -25.50 10.92 -20.28
CA VAL A 474 -26.13 10.27 -21.44
C VAL A 474 -27.44 10.98 -21.81
N THR A 475 -28.25 11.36 -20.82
CA THR A 475 -29.49 12.12 -21.07
C THR A 475 -29.21 13.50 -21.67
N ALA A 476 -28.16 14.19 -21.21
CA ALA A 476 -27.74 15.46 -21.76
C ALA A 476 -27.27 15.30 -23.22
N ALA A 477 -26.37 14.36 -23.49
CA ALA A 477 -25.90 14.07 -24.84
C ALA A 477 -27.04 13.72 -25.81
N GLN A 478 -28.03 12.94 -25.37
CA GLN A 478 -29.23 12.65 -26.17
C GLN A 478 -30.08 13.90 -26.45
N ALA A 479 -30.17 14.84 -25.49
CA ALA A 479 -30.87 16.09 -25.70
C ALA A 479 -30.15 17.00 -26.71
N ASP A 480 -28.82 17.03 -26.65
CA ASP A 480 -27.98 17.80 -27.57
C ASP A 480 -28.04 17.19 -28.99
N LEU A 481 -28.02 15.87 -29.11
CA LEU A 481 -28.28 15.17 -30.38
C LEU A 481 -29.62 15.58 -31.00
N VAL A 482 -30.70 15.60 -30.20
CA VAL A 482 -32.02 16.03 -30.69
C VAL A 482 -32.02 17.50 -31.12
N ALA A 483 -31.27 18.37 -30.44
CA ALA A 483 -31.13 19.77 -30.82
C ALA A 483 -30.40 19.91 -32.17
N VAL A 484 -29.33 19.16 -32.39
CA VAL A 484 -28.58 19.13 -33.66
C VAL A 484 -29.43 18.53 -34.78
N GLN A 485 -30.16 17.43 -34.53
CA GLN A 485 -31.10 16.84 -35.48
C GLN A 485 -32.15 17.86 -35.98
N ALA A 486 -32.59 18.78 -35.11
CA ALA A 486 -33.56 19.81 -35.48
C ALA A 486 -33.01 20.89 -36.43
N LEU A 487 -31.69 20.99 -36.59
CA LEU A 487 -31.03 21.87 -37.55
C LEU A 487 -30.85 21.21 -38.93
N GLY A 488 -30.94 19.88 -39.02
CA GLY A 488 -30.74 19.09 -40.24
C GLY A 488 -32.00 18.79 -41.07
N GLY A 489 -31.82 18.14 -42.21
CA GLY A 489 -32.92 17.74 -43.10
C GLY A 489 -33.58 18.92 -43.83
N ASP A 490 -34.92 19.01 -43.79
CA ASP A 490 -35.69 20.02 -44.55
C ASP A 490 -35.45 21.47 -44.08
N THR A 491 -34.80 21.68 -42.92
CA THR A 491 -34.41 23.02 -42.44
C THR A 491 -33.18 23.58 -43.12
N VAL A 492 -32.37 22.72 -43.75
CA VAL A 492 -31.20 23.13 -44.53
C VAL A 492 -31.66 23.54 -45.93
N VAL A 493 -31.73 24.86 -46.16
CA VAL A 493 -32.33 25.44 -47.38
C VAL A 493 -31.38 26.34 -48.15
N ASP A 494 -30.25 26.69 -47.56
CA ASP A 494 -29.20 27.54 -48.11
C ASP A 494 -27.83 27.24 -47.47
N ALA A 495 -26.78 27.90 -47.97
CA ALA A 495 -25.42 27.73 -47.47
C ALA A 495 -25.27 28.12 -45.99
N ASP A 496 -25.96 29.16 -45.51
CA ASP A 496 -25.86 29.63 -44.12
C ASP A 496 -26.45 28.58 -43.15
N THR A 497 -27.59 27.99 -43.50
CA THR A 497 -28.21 26.91 -42.72
C THR A 497 -27.43 25.59 -42.81
N ALA A 498 -26.76 25.32 -43.94
CA ALA A 498 -25.87 24.16 -44.07
C ALA A 498 -24.62 24.30 -43.20
N VAL A 499 -23.99 25.48 -43.15
CA VAL A 499 -22.86 25.79 -42.27
C VAL A 499 -23.25 25.64 -40.80
N ALA A 500 -24.39 26.22 -40.39
CA ALA A 500 -24.84 26.11 -39.00
C ALA A 500 -25.13 24.67 -38.56
N PHE A 501 -25.70 23.85 -39.45
CA PHE A 501 -25.93 22.43 -39.18
C PHE A 501 -24.60 21.66 -39.07
N ALA A 502 -23.67 21.86 -40.00
CA ALA A 502 -22.38 21.17 -39.99
C ALA A 502 -21.53 21.52 -38.77
N ASN A 503 -21.46 22.81 -38.39
CA ASN A 503 -20.78 23.23 -37.17
C ASN A 503 -21.38 22.58 -35.92
N ALA A 504 -22.72 22.56 -35.80
CA ALA A 504 -23.38 21.97 -34.64
C ALA A 504 -23.13 20.45 -34.54
N VAL A 505 -23.02 19.75 -35.66
CA VAL A 505 -22.63 18.33 -35.69
C VAL A 505 -21.19 18.16 -35.23
N GLU A 506 -20.23 18.91 -35.79
CA GLU A 506 -18.81 18.80 -35.41
C GLU A 506 -18.54 19.16 -33.95
N LEU A 507 -19.25 20.16 -33.40
CA LEU A 507 -19.18 20.45 -31.97
C LEU A 507 -19.70 19.30 -31.11
N LEU A 508 -20.81 18.66 -31.50
CA LEU A 508 -21.34 17.50 -30.79
C LEU A 508 -20.39 16.29 -30.88
N VAL A 509 -19.70 16.10 -32.00
CA VAL A 509 -18.64 15.09 -32.15
C VAL A 509 -17.50 15.35 -31.18
N ASN A 510 -17.04 16.59 -31.11
CA ASN A 510 -16.01 17.01 -30.16
C ASN A 510 -16.45 16.80 -28.71
N GLU A 511 -17.68 17.20 -28.35
CA GLU A 511 -18.24 16.99 -27.01
C GLU A 511 -18.37 15.50 -26.66
N ALA A 512 -18.84 14.68 -27.59
CA ALA A 512 -18.97 13.23 -27.40
C ALA A 512 -17.61 12.55 -27.18
N ALA A 513 -16.58 12.96 -27.93
CA ALA A 513 -15.23 12.43 -27.78
C ALA A 513 -14.60 12.80 -26.43
N VAL A 514 -14.89 14.01 -25.91
CA VAL A 514 -14.39 14.46 -24.60
C VAL A 514 -15.12 13.79 -23.45
N ALA A 515 -16.43 13.55 -23.59
CA ALA A 515 -17.22 12.93 -22.54
C ALA A 515 -16.93 11.44 -22.36
N ASP A 516 -16.40 10.74 -23.38
CA ASP A 516 -16.11 9.30 -23.40
C ASP A 516 -17.14 8.43 -22.66
N LEU A 517 -18.43 8.69 -22.89
CA LEU A 517 -19.51 8.01 -22.16
C LEU A 517 -19.51 6.49 -22.40
N ALA A 518 -18.92 6.04 -23.52
CA ALA A 518 -18.74 4.63 -23.80
C ALA A 518 -17.70 4.02 -22.85
N GLY A 519 -16.55 4.67 -22.68
CA GLY A 519 -15.52 4.30 -21.70
C GLY A 519 -16.07 4.29 -20.28
N GLU A 520 -16.70 5.38 -19.83
CA GLU A 520 -17.27 5.49 -18.48
C GLU A 520 -18.32 4.39 -18.19
N SER A 521 -19.26 4.18 -19.11
CA SER A 521 -20.32 3.18 -18.93
C SER A 521 -19.74 1.76 -18.92
N ASN A 522 -18.72 1.48 -19.73
CA ASN A 522 -18.05 0.19 -19.77
C ASN A 522 -17.20 -0.07 -18.52
N ALA A 523 -16.49 0.94 -18.01
CA ALA A 523 -15.74 0.84 -16.76
C ALA A 523 -16.64 0.48 -15.58
N LEU A 524 -17.78 1.17 -15.45
CA LEU A 524 -18.79 0.86 -14.42
C LEU A 524 -19.41 -0.53 -14.62
N PHE A 525 -19.69 -0.92 -15.86
CA PHE A 525 -20.21 -2.26 -16.17
C PHE A 525 -19.24 -3.36 -15.70
N VAL A 526 -17.95 -3.25 -16.01
CA VAL A 526 -16.93 -4.19 -15.53
C VAL A 526 -16.85 -4.20 -14.00
N GLN A 527 -16.82 -3.03 -13.36
CA GLN A 527 -16.79 -2.92 -11.91
C GLN A 527 -18.00 -3.61 -11.26
N SER A 528 -19.19 -3.43 -11.84
CA SER A 528 -20.43 -4.06 -11.35
C SER A 528 -20.41 -5.59 -11.48
N GLN A 529 -19.81 -6.15 -12.54
CA GLN A 529 -19.59 -7.61 -12.64
C GLN A 529 -18.69 -8.12 -11.51
N GLY A 530 -17.65 -7.36 -11.16
CA GLY A 530 -16.78 -7.66 -10.02
C GLY A 530 -17.54 -7.68 -8.70
N LEU A 531 -18.39 -6.68 -8.46
CA LEU A 531 -19.26 -6.60 -7.29
C LEU A 531 -20.24 -7.77 -7.21
N VAL A 532 -20.84 -8.21 -8.33
CA VAL A 532 -21.71 -9.39 -8.38
C VAL A 532 -20.95 -10.66 -7.97
N SER A 533 -19.71 -10.82 -8.43
CA SER A 533 -18.87 -11.96 -8.06
C SER A 533 -18.63 -12.02 -6.54
N VAL A 534 -18.28 -10.88 -5.95
CA VAL A 534 -18.02 -10.79 -4.50
C VAL A 534 -19.32 -10.95 -3.68
N ALA A 535 -20.42 -10.35 -4.13
CA ALA A 535 -21.71 -10.48 -3.48
C ALA A 535 -22.23 -11.93 -3.55
N THR A 536 -21.98 -12.65 -4.64
CA THR A 536 -22.27 -14.08 -4.76
C THR A 536 -21.47 -14.90 -3.76
N LEU A 537 -20.17 -14.61 -3.60
CA LEU A 537 -19.32 -15.23 -2.57
C LEU A 537 -19.86 -14.97 -1.16
N LEU A 538 -20.30 -13.73 -0.88
CA LEU A 538 -20.92 -13.37 0.40
C LEU A 538 -22.20 -14.15 0.65
N VAL A 539 -23.11 -14.24 -0.34
CA VAL A 539 -24.37 -14.99 -0.26
C VAL A 539 -24.13 -16.48 -0.02
N ALA A 540 -23.12 -17.06 -0.67
CA ALA A 540 -22.73 -18.46 -0.45
C ALA A 540 -22.29 -18.72 1.00
N ASN A 541 -21.67 -17.72 1.65
CA ASN A 541 -21.31 -17.79 3.06
C ASN A 541 -22.51 -17.54 3.99
N SER A 542 -23.37 -16.56 3.68
CA SER A 542 -24.61 -16.29 4.41
C SER A 542 -25.67 -15.63 3.53
N SER A 543 -26.89 -16.15 3.57
CA SER A 543 -28.05 -15.56 2.88
C SER A 543 -28.42 -14.16 3.35
N ASP A 544 -27.88 -13.69 4.47
CA ASP A 544 -28.11 -12.33 4.99
C ASP A 544 -27.58 -11.24 4.04
N TYR A 545 -26.63 -11.58 3.17
CA TYR A 545 -26.02 -10.65 2.21
C TYR A 545 -26.74 -10.56 0.87
N GLN A 546 -27.92 -11.18 0.72
CA GLN A 546 -28.67 -11.21 -0.54
C GLN A 546 -28.95 -9.81 -1.12
N GLN A 547 -29.21 -8.81 -0.25
CA GLN A 547 -29.45 -7.44 -0.72
C GLN A 547 -28.25 -6.85 -1.47
N ILE A 548 -27.02 -7.16 -1.02
CA ILE A 548 -25.79 -6.67 -1.69
C ILE A 548 -25.70 -7.25 -3.11
N LEU A 549 -26.10 -8.51 -3.30
CA LEU A 549 -26.15 -9.15 -4.61
C LEU A 549 -27.24 -8.54 -5.49
N ASP A 550 -28.44 -8.35 -4.95
CA ASP A 550 -29.56 -7.74 -5.67
C ASP A 550 -29.20 -6.31 -6.17
N ASP A 551 -28.49 -5.52 -5.34
CA ASP A 551 -28.04 -4.16 -5.68
C ASP A 551 -26.91 -4.20 -6.73
N ALA A 552 -25.95 -5.13 -6.62
CA ALA A 552 -24.90 -5.32 -7.61
C ALA A 552 -25.44 -5.79 -8.98
N ASP A 553 -26.43 -6.69 -9.00
CA ASP A 553 -27.11 -7.10 -10.22
C ASP A 553 -27.86 -5.93 -10.87
N ALA A 554 -28.46 -5.05 -10.08
CA ALA A 554 -29.11 -3.85 -10.57
C ALA A 554 -28.10 -2.88 -11.24
N LEU A 555 -26.88 -2.77 -10.72
CA LEU A 555 -25.79 -2.00 -11.35
C LEU A 555 -25.38 -2.58 -12.70
N VAL A 556 -25.24 -3.90 -12.82
CA VAL A 556 -24.94 -4.57 -14.09
C VAL A 556 -26.02 -4.26 -15.13
N VAL A 557 -27.29 -4.37 -14.76
CA VAL A 557 -28.42 -4.06 -15.65
C VAL A 557 -28.46 -2.58 -16.01
N GLY A 558 -28.20 -1.69 -15.04
CA GLY A 558 -28.24 -0.25 -15.22
C GLY A 558 -27.13 0.27 -16.14
N SER A 559 -25.88 -0.11 -15.86
CA SER A 559 -24.73 0.25 -16.70
C SER A 559 -24.82 -0.34 -18.10
N SER A 560 -25.32 -1.58 -18.21
CA SER A 560 -25.64 -2.19 -19.51
C SER A 560 -26.61 -1.34 -20.33
N ALA A 561 -27.70 -0.88 -19.72
CA ALA A 561 -28.68 -0.04 -20.43
C ALA A 561 -28.09 1.30 -20.90
N GLU A 562 -27.08 1.87 -20.21
CA GLU A 562 -26.43 3.10 -20.65
C GLU A 562 -25.48 2.87 -21.83
N ILE A 563 -24.72 1.77 -21.87
CA ILE A 563 -23.89 1.43 -23.03
C ILE A 563 -24.74 1.28 -24.30
N ASP A 564 -25.92 0.64 -24.20
CA ASP A 564 -26.86 0.51 -25.34
C ASP A 564 -27.34 1.88 -25.85
N LYS A 565 -27.59 2.82 -24.94
CA LYS A 565 -27.98 4.19 -25.29
C LYS A 565 -26.84 4.97 -25.94
N VAL A 566 -25.62 4.83 -25.42
CA VAL A 566 -24.42 5.46 -26.01
C VAL A 566 -24.14 4.91 -27.40
N SER A 567 -24.26 3.59 -27.61
CA SER A 567 -24.13 2.96 -28.93
C SER A 567 -25.17 3.50 -29.93
N THR A 568 -26.42 3.66 -29.47
CA THR A 568 -27.48 4.27 -30.28
C THR A 568 -27.17 5.73 -30.62
N PHE A 569 -26.73 6.52 -29.62
CA PHE A 569 -26.31 7.91 -29.81
C PHE A 569 -25.18 8.03 -30.84
N ASN A 570 -24.13 7.20 -30.75
CA ASN A 570 -23.01 7.20 -31.69
C ASN A 570 -23.46 6.86 -33.12
N THR A 571 -24.32 5.85 -33.29
CA THR A 571 -24.88 5.48 -34.60
C THR A 571 -25.69 6.62 -35.22
N GLU A 572 -26.48 7.33 -34.41
CA GLU A 572 -27.24 8.48 -34.87
C GLU A 572 -26.35 9.69 -35.18
N LEU A 573 -25.29 9.91 -34.41
CA LEU A 573 -24.29 10.96 -34.63
C LEU A 573 -23.55 10.75 -35.96
N GLU A 574 -23.07 9.53 -36.24
CA GLU A 574 -22.43 9.19 -37.52
C GLU A 574 -23.36 9.44 -38.72
N ALA A 575 -24.67 9.18 -38.58
CA ALA A 575 -25.64 9.47 -39.62
C ALA A 575 -25.80 10.99 -39.86
N LEU A 576 -25.68 11.81 -38.80
CA LEU A 576 -25.70 13.26 -38.91
C LEU A 576 -24.42 13.82 -39.53
N GLU A 577 -23.26 13.28 -39.22
CA GLU A 577 -21.99 13.63 -39.89
C GLU A 577 -22.10 13.45 -41.40
N ALA A 578 -22.58 12.28 -41.85
CA ALA A 578 -22.78 12.01 -43.26
C ALA A 578 -23.79 12.97 -43.90
N ALA A 579 -24.86 13.32 -43.19
CA ALA A 579 -25.87 14.26 -43.67
C ALA A 579 -25.33 15.70 -43.75
N ALA A 580 -24.55 16.14 -42.78
CA ALA A 580 -23.91 17.46 -42.73
C ALA A 580 -22.88 17.61 -43.85
N ALA A 581 -22.01 16.61 -44.05
CA ALA A 581 -21.04 16.59 -45.14
C ALA A 581 -21.73 16.69 -46.50
N GLN A 582 -22.81 15.94 -46.72
CA GLN A 582 -23.57 16.03 -47.97
C GLN A 582 -24.23 17.41 -48.16
N ALA A 583 -24.75 18.01 -47.09
CA ALA A 583 -25.34 19.35 -47.16
C ALA A 583 -24.31 20.42 -47.55
N LEU A 584 -23.09 20.37 -47.01
CA LEU A 584 -22.02 21.30 -47.39
C LEU A 584 -21.65 21.18 -48.87
N ILE A 585 -21.60 19.96 -49.40
CA ILE A 585 -21.35 19.69 -50.83
C ILE A 585 -22.49 20.26 -51.69
N ASP A 586 -23.75 20.05 -51.29
CA ASP A 586 -24.91 20.48 -52.07
C ASP A 586 -25.02 22.01 -52.21
N PHE A 587 -24.47 22.75 -51.24
CA PHE A 587 -24.49 24.22 -51.20
C PHE A 587 -23.12 24.89 -51.48
N ASP A 588 -22.09 24.12 -51.86
CA ASP A 588 -20.71 24.61 -52.07
C ASP A 588 -20.17 25.43 -50.86
N ALA A 589 -20.40 24.95 -49.63
CA ALA A 589 -20.19 25.71 -48.39
C ALA A 589 -19.02 25.22 -47.50
N GLU A 590 -18.21 24.26 -47.96
CA GLU A 590 -17.16 23.58 -47.17
C GLU A 590 -16.15 24.54 -46.54
N VAL A 591 -15.62 25.51 -47.30
CA VAL A 591 -14.64 26.50 -46.78
C VAL A 591 -15.27 27.40 -45.71
N ALA A 592 -16.53 27.81 -45.92
CA ALA A 592 -17.23 28.68 -44.98
C ALA A 592 -17.56 27.96 -43.66
N ALA A 593 -17.89 26.66 -43.72
CA ALA A 593 -18.07 25.83 -42.55
C ALA A 593 -16.76 25.65 -41.77
N ALA A 594 -15.66 25.30 -42.46
CA ALA A 594 -14.36 25.16 -41.81
C ALA A 594 -13.90 26.45 -41.12
N ALA A 595 -14.10 27.61 -41.75
CA ALA A 595 -13.79 28.91 -41.16
C ALA A 595 -14.65 29.21 -39.91
N ALA A 596 -15.94 28.89 -39.96
CA ALA A 596 -16.86 29.09 -38.85
C ALA A 596 -16.51 28.17 -37.67
N LEU A 597 -16.28 26.87 -37.94
CA LEU A 597 -15.88 25.89 -36.93
C LEU A 597 -14.57 26.30 -36.25
N ALA A 598 -13.54 26.66 -37.03
CA ALA A 598 -12.24 27.09 -36.47
C ALA A 598 -12.36 28.31 -35.56
N THR A 599 -13.27 29.24 -35.89
CA THR A 599 -13.56 30.40 -35.03
C THR A 599 -14.24 29.97 -33.74
N GLU A 600 -15.26 29.10 -33.84
CA GLU A 600 -16.08 28.64 -32.72
C GLU A 600 -15.27 27.78 -31.73
N THR A 601 -14.46 26.85 -32.22
CA THR A 601 -13.54 26.06 -31.38
C THR A 601 -12.47 26.92 -30.72
N ASN A 602 -11.99 27.98 -31.39
CA ASN A 602 -11.06 28.93 -30.77
C ASN A 602 -11.74 29.76 -29.66
N GLU A 603 -13.02 30.13 -29.82
CA GLU A 603 -13.80 30.76 -28.74
C GLU A 603 -13.99 29.81 -27.54
N LEU A 604 -14.20 28.50 -27.78
CA LEU A 604 -14.25 27.49 -26.72
C LEU A 604 -12.90 27.36 -26.00
N ALA A 605 -11.77 27.34 -26.72
CA ALA A 605 -10.44 27.33 -26.12
C ALA A 605 -10.18 28.57 -25.25
N LEU A 606 -10.60 29.76 -25.68
CA LEU A 606 -10.51 30.99 -24.87
C LEU A 606 -11.40 30.94 -23.61
N ALA A 607 -12.58 30.32 -23.70
CA ALA A 607 -13.44 30.11 -22.55
C ALA A 607 -12.80 29.13 -21.55
N ALA A 608 -12.20 28.04 -22.04
CA ALA A 608 -11.45 27.10 -21.22
C ALA A 608 -10.22 27.76 -20.55
N ASP A 609 -9.50 28.64 -21.26
CA ASP A 609 -8.37 29.38 -20.68
C ASP A 609 -8.82 30.29 -19.55
N THR A 610 -9.97 30.95 -19.71
CA THR A 610 -10.59 31.76 -18.65
C THR A 610 -10.97 30.90 -17.43
N ALA A 611 -11.46 29.68 -17.64
CA ALA A 611 -11.74 28.73 -16.56
C ALA A 611 -10.46 28.31 -15.84
N ALA A 612 -9.41 27.94 -16.58
CA ALA A 612 -8.10 27.59 -16.04
C ALA A 612 -7.46 28.76 -15.26
N MET A 613 -7.56 30.01 -15.73
CA MET A 613 -7.12 31.19 -14.99
C MET A 613 -7.89 31.40 -13.68
N THR A 614 -9.17 31.08 -13.66
CA THR A 614 -10.00 31.18 -12.45
C THR A 614 -9.58 30.12 -11.44
N ALA A 615 -9.35 28.89 -11.90
CA ALA A 615 -8.87 27.79 -11.06
C ALA A 615 -7.44 28.05 -10.54
N GLU A 616 -6.54 28.58 -11.38
CA GLU A 616 -5.19 29.02 -10.98
C GLU A 616 -5.27 30.01 -9.82
N THR A 617 -6.12 31.04 -9.93
CA THR A 617 -6.30 32.05 -8.87
C THR A 617 -6.81 31.43 -7.57
N ALA A 618 -7.75 30.48 -7.66
CA ALA A 618 -8.28 29.78 -6.50
C ALA A 618 -7.21 28.92 -5.82
N SER A 619 -6.45 28.17 -6.62
CA SER A 619 -5.34 27.33 -6.16
C SER A 619 -4.24 28.16 -5.48
N THR A 620 -3.76 29.23 -6.11
CA THR A 620 -2.76 30.13 -5.51
C THR A 620 -3.27 30.75 -4.20
N THR A 621 -4.54 31.15 -4.14
CA THR A 621 -5.12 31.73 -2.91
C THR A 621 -5.19 30.70 -1.78
N ALA A 622 -5.61 29.47 -2.09
CA ALA A 622 -5.70 28.39 -1.11
C ALA A 622 -4.31 27.97 -0.61
N LEU A 623 -3.33 27.87 -1.52
CA LEU A 623 -1.95 27.56 -1.17
C LEU A 623 -1.35 28.62 -0.25
N SER A 624 -1.48 29.91 -0.57
CA SER A 624 -0.97 30.97 0.33
C SER A 624 -1.63 30.93 1.72
N ALA A 625 -2.92 30.58 1.81
CA ALA A 625 -3.58 30.41 3.11
C ALA A 625 -3.01 29.23 3.90
N ALA A 626 -2.66 28.13 3.22
CA ALA A 626 -2.01 26.97 3.83
C ALA A 626 -0.56 27.29 4.26
N GLU A 627 0.19 28.04 3.45
CA GLU A 627 1.57 28.47 3.78
C GLU A 627 1.63 29.43 4.98
N ASP A 628 0.63 30.31 5.12
CA ASP A 628 0.51 31.24 6.25
C ASP A 628 0.02 30.56 7.54
N ALA A 629 -0.43 29.30 7.47
CA ALA A 629 -0.97 28.57 8.62
C ALA A 629 0.15 28.15 9.59
N MET A 630 -0.11 28.31 10.89
CA MET A 630 0.84 27.94 11.94
C MET A 630 0.63 26.47 12.36
N VAL A 631 1.70 25.80 12.77
CA VAL A 631 1.67 24.43 13.33
C VAL A 631 2.27 24.39 14.74
N ASP A 632 2.13 25.49 15.47
CA ASP A 632 2.74 25.72 16.79
C ASP A 632 1.95 25.13 17.96
N ASN A 633 0.70 24.68 17.73
CA ASN A 633 -0.11 23.94 18.69
C ASN A 633 -1.12 23.03 17.97
N ALA A 634 -1.83 22.19 18.72
CA ALA A 634 -2.76 21.20 18.16
C ALA A 634 -3.95 21.80 17.38
N GLU A 635 -4.51 22.93 17.84
CA GLU A 635 -5.64 23.59 17.17
C GLU A 635 -5.19 24.21 15.85
N ASN A 636 -4.07 24.94 15.88
CA ASN A 636 -3.49 25.55 14.69
C ASN A 636 -3.01 24.49 13.68
N ALA A 637 -2.42 23.37 14.13
CA ALA A 637 -2.01 22.28 13.25
C ALA A 637 -3.22 21.59 12.58
N ALA A 638 -4.34 21.43 13.29
CA ALA A 638 -5.58 20.92 12.70
C ALA A 638 -6.19 21.90 11.68
N GLU A 639 -6.12 23.21 11.94
CA GLU A 639 -6.53 24.24 10.98
C GLU A 639 -5.61 24.25 9.74
N ALA A 640 -4.28 24.16 9.94
CA ALA A 640 -3.29 24.06 8.87
C ALA A 640 -3.52 22.83 7.99
N LEU A 641 -3.87 21.68 8.59
CA LEU A 641 -4.23 20.47 7.85
C LEU A 641 -5.45 20.70 6.96
N ALA A 642 -6.51 21.33 7.49
CA ALA A 642 -7.71 21.63 6.72
C ALA A 642 -7.46 22.63 5.58
N LEU A 643 -6.58 23.60 5.79
CA LEU A 643 -6.16 24.57 4.76
C LEU A 643 -5.31 23.90 3.67
N ALA A 644 -4.38 23.02 4.06
CA ALA A 644 -3.60 22.22 3.11
C ALA A 644 -4.50 21.28 2.29
N ASP A 645 -5.49 20.61 2.90
CA ASP A 645 -6.48 19.80 2.19
C ASP A 645 -7.26 20.62 1.15
N ALA A 646 -7.66 21.84 1.51
CA ALA A 646 -8.34 22.75 0.59
C ALA A 646 -7.43 23.20 -0.57
N ALA A 647 -6.14 23.43 -0.31
CA ALA A 647 -5.15 23.76 -1.33
C ALA A 647 -4.88 22.58 -2.28
N ILE A 648 -4.80 21.35 -1.77
CA ILE A 648 -4.68 20.11 -2.57
C ILE A 648 -5.86 19.98 -3.53
N ILE A 649 -7.09 20.17 -3.05
CA ILE A 649 -8.30 20.10 -3.88
C ILE A 649 -8.26 21.20 -4.95
N ALA A 650 -7.95 22.44 -4.57
CA ALA A 650 -7.91 23.56 -5.52
C ALA A 650 -6.82 23.38 -6.59
N ALA A 651 -5.66 22.82 -6.24
CA ALA A 651 -4.60 22.49 -7.18
C ALA A 651 -5.01 21.36 -8.15
N SER A 652 -5.69 20.33 -7.63
CA SER A 652 -6.25 19.26 -8.47
C SER A 652 -7.35 19.77 -9.42
N ASP A 653 -8.21 20.68 -8.97
CA ASP A 653 -9.22 21.34 -9.82
C ASP A 653 -8.57 22.24 -10.88
N PHE A 654 -7.45 22.87 -10.55
CA PHE A 654 -6.64 23.64 -11.50
C PHE A 654 -6.03 22.75 -12.57
N ALA A 655 -5.41 21.62 -12.19
CA ALA A 655 -4.90 20.63 -13.15
C ALA A 655 -6.00 20.14 -14.10
N ALA A 656 -7.16 19.72 -13.56
CA ALA A 656 -8.29 19.28 -14.39
C ALA A 656 -8.82 20.38 -15.34
N SER A 657 -8.80 21.65 -14.92
CA SER A 657 -9.18 22.78 -15.78
C SER A 657 -8.16 23.04 -16.89
N VAL A 658 -6.87 22.74 -16.65
CA VAL A 658 -5.81 22.81 -17.66
C VAL A 658 -5.94 21.65 -18.66
N ASP A 659 -6.26 20.44 -18.22
CA ASP A 659 -6.52 19.31 -19.11
C ASP A 659 -7.67 19.62 -20.08
N ALA A 660 -8.77 20.19 -19.58
CA ALA A 660 -9.89 20.63 -20.41
C ALA A 660 -9.47 21.73 -21.41
N LEU A 661 -8.57 22.64 -21.01
CA LEU A 661 -7.99 23.65 -21.90
C LEU A 661 -7.12 23.01 -22.99
N GLU A 662 -6.25 22.06 -22.67
CA GLU A 662 -5.42 21.38 -23.65
C GLU A 662 -6.24 20.65 -24.72
N VAL A 663 -7.32 19.99 -24.30
CA VAL A 663 -8.29 19.36 -25.20
C VAL A 663 -8.94 20.39 -26.13
N ALA A 664 -9.43 21.50 -25.58
CA ALA A 664 -10.05 22.56 -26.38
C ALA A 664 -9.06 23.22 -27.36
N ILE A 665 -7.79 23.38 -26.97
CA ILE A 665 -6.72 23.87 -27.84
C ILE A 665 -6.46 22.89 -28.98
N ALA A 666 -6.39 21.58 -28.70
CA ALA A 666 -6.18 20.56 -29.72
C ALA A 666 -7.31 20.55 -30.76
N GLN A 667 -8.56 20.68 -30.31
CA GLN A 667 -9.73 20.81 -31.20
C GLN A 667 -9.67 22.09 -32.03
N ALA A 668 -9.30 23.23 -31.42
CA ALA A 668 -9.14 24.50 -32.13
C ALA A 668 -8.03 24.45 -33.19
N LEU A 669 -6.90 23.82 -32.87
CA LEU A 669 -5.79 23.63 -33.81
C LEU A 669 -6.21 22.75 -34.98
N ALA A 670 -6.83 21.59 -34.72
CA ALA A 670 -7.31 20.69 -35.77
C ALA A 670 -8.31 21.37 -36.71
N ALA A 671 -9.26 22.14 -36.17
CA ALA A 671 -10.23 22.89 -36.97
C ALA A 671 -9.56 23.98 -37.82
N ALA A 672 -8.59 24.72 -37.27
CA ALA A 672 -7.86 25.76 -37.99
C ALA A 672 -6.95 25.18 -39.10
N GLU A 673 -6.30 24.04 -38.86
CA GLU A 673 -5.52 23.32 -39.86
C GLU A 673 -6.41 22.77 -40.99
N ALA A 674 -7.59 22.22 -40.67
CA ALA A 674 -8.57 21.79 -41.65
C ALA A 674 -9.06 22.97 -42.52
N TYR A 675 -9.27 24.14 -41.91
CA TYR A 675 -9.60 25.36 -42.65
C TYR A 675 -8.46 25.79 -43.59
N LEU A 676 -7.21 25.83 -43.12
CA LEU A 676 -6.05 26.16 -43.94
C LEU A 676 -5.85 25.16 -45.10
N ALA A 677 -6.15 23.88 -44.89
CA ALA A 677 -6.06 22.87 -45.95
C ALA A 677 -7.04 23.12 -47.10
N LEU A 678 -8.22 23.66 -46.80
CA LEU A 678 -9.25 24.01 -47.77
C LEU A 678 -9.02 25.39 -48.41
N ASP A 679 -8.38 26.32 -47.70
CA ASP A 679 -8.00 27.66 -48.16
C ASP A 679 -6.54 28.00 -47.81
N ALA A 680 -5.62 27.44 -48.59
CA ALA A 680 -4.17 27.47 -48.30
C ALA A 680 -3.52 28.87 -48.28
N ASP A 681 -4.21 29.89 -48.78
CA ASP A 681 -3.75 31.29 -48.75
C ASP A 681 -4.48 32.12 -47.66
N SER A 682 -5.29 31.48 -46.80
CA SER A 682 -6.04 32.15 -45.73
C SER A 682 -5.12 32.63 -44.61
N THR A 683 -5.04 33.96 -44.47
CA THR A 683 -4.38 34.58 -43.32
C THR A 683 -5.15 34.34 -42.03
N ASP A 684 -6.48 34.25 -42.11
CA ASP A 684 -7.33 34.09 -40.93
C ASP A 684 -7.16 32.68 -40.33
N ALA A 685 -6.99 31.65 -41.16
CA ALA A 685 -6.67 30.30 -40.72
C ALA A 685 -5.31 30.22 -40.03
N GLN A 686 -4.28 30.88 -40.61
CA GLN A 686 -2.95 30.93 -40.01
C GLN A 686 -2.95 31.70 -38.68
N ASP A 687 -3.69 32.80 -38.58
CA ASP A 687 -3.82 33.57 -37.33
C ASP A 687 -4.46 32.74 -36.20
N LEU A 688 -5.40 31.83 -36.53
CA LEU A 688 -6.01 30.90 -35.58
C LEU A 688 -5.05 29.78 -35.14
N ILE A 689 -4.25 29.24 -36.06
CA ILE A 689 -3.19 28.27 -35.73
C ILE A 689 -2.18 28.90 -34.78
N ASP A 690 -1.66 30.09 -35.13
CA ASP A 690 -0.69 30.82 -34.32
C ASP A 690 -1.27 31.14 -32.91
N ALA A 691 -2.57 31.43 -32.81
CA ALA A 691 -3.25 31.64 -31.54
C ALA A 691 -3.36 30.35 -30.70
N ALA A 692 -3.75 29.22 -31.32
CA ALA A 692 -3.83 27.93 -30.65
C ALA A 692 -2.46 27.44 -30.15
N GLU A 693 -1.41 27.59 -30.97
CA GLU A 693 -0.03 27.26 -30.57
C GLU A 693 0.45 28.13 -29.40
N ALA A 694 0.12 29.43 -29.39
CA ALA A 694 0.45 30.31 -28.27
C ALA A 694 -0.31 29.93 -26.99
N MET A 695 -1.58 29.51 -27.11
CA MET A 695 -2.35 28.98 -25.98
C MET A 695 -1.76 27.67 -25.46
N ALA A 696 -1.29 26.76 -26.33
CA ALA A 696 -0.66 25.51 -25.93
C ALA A 696 0.58 25.73 -25.05
N VAL A 697 1.43 26.69 -25.40
CA VAL A 697 2.60 27.08 -24.57
C VAL A 697 2.17 27.58 -23.19
N THR A 698 1.06 28.30 -23.13
CA THR A 698 0.52 28.82 -21.86
C THR A 698 -0.11 27.71 -21.01
N ALA A 699 -0.84 26.79 -21.63
CA ALA A 699 -1.43 25.61 -20.98
C ALA A 699 -0.34 24.72 -20.36
N ALA A 700 0.74 24.44 -21.08
CA ALA A 700 1.87 23.66 -20.57
C ALA A 700 2.51 24.30 -19.32
N ALA A 701 2.69 25.63 -19.32
CA ALA A 701 3.20 26.34 -18.15
C ALA A 701 2.22 26.32 -16.96
N LYS A 702 0.91 26.34 -17.22
CA LYS A 702 -0.13 26.19 -16.20
C LYS A 702 -0.17 24.78 -15.61
N ALA A 703 0.02 23.75 -16.42
CA ALA A 703 0.09 22.36 -15.96
C ALA A 703 1.27 22.15 -15.00
N GLU A 704 2.46 22.67 -15.35
CA GLU A 704 3.65 22.64 -14.48
C GLU A 704 3.39 23.35 -13.15
N LEU A 705 2.76 24.54 -13.20
CA LEU A 705 2.39 25.29 -12.01
C LEU A 705 1.35 24.55 -11.13
N ALA A 706 0.37 23.89 -11.74
CA ALA A 706 -0.62 23.10 -11.01
C ALA A 706 0.03 21.95 -10.24
N SER A 707 0.97 21.24 -10.88
CA SER A 707 1.77 20.19 -10.24
C SER A 707 2.58 20.74 -9.06
N GLU A 708 3.31 21.84 -9.26
CA GLU A 708 4.15 22.44 -8.20
C GLU A 708 3.29 22.86 -6.98
N GLN A 709 2.13 23.47 -7.25
CA GLN A 709 1.21 23.89 -6.19
C GLN A 709 0.62 22.68 -5.45
N PHE A 710 0.29 21.60 -6.16
CA PHE A 710 -0.18 20.36 -5.56
C PHE A 710 0.89 19.75 -4.65
N ALA A 711 2.12 19.58 -5.13
CA ALA A 711 3.22 19.00 -4.37
C ALA A 711 3.53 19.84 -3.11
N THR A 712 3.54 21.17 -3.25
CA THR A 712 3.75 22.09 -2.13
C THR A 712 2.63 21.99 -1.09
N ALA A 713 1.36 22.00 -1.54
CA ALA A 713 0.21 21.83 -0.65
C ALA A 713 0.25 20.50 0.10
N TYR A 714 0.66 19.42 -0.58
CA TYR A 714 0.79 18.11 0.02
C TYR A 714 1.92 18.04 1.05
N ALA A 715 3.07 18.67 0.79
CA ALA A 715 4.15 18.78 1.78
C ALA A 715 3.72 19.54 3.06
N LEU A 716 2.87 20.57 2.91
CA LEU A 716 2.26 21.27 4.04
C LEU A 716 1.29 20.38 4.82
N GLN A 717 0.50 19.56 4.12
CA GLN A 717 -0.40 18.57 4.73
C GLN A 717 0.38 17.58 5.60
N LEU A 718 1.47 17.00 5.07
CA LEU A 718 2.33 16.08 5.83
C LEU A 718 2.96 16.75 7.05
N THR A 719 3.39 18.01 6.91
CA THR A 719 3.93 18.80 8.02
C THR A 719 2.88 18.99 9.12
N ALA A 720 1.64 19.32 8.75
CA ALA A 720 0.54 19.49 9.70
C ALA A 720 0.17 18.16 10.38
N GLN A 721 0.13 17.04 9.65
CA GLN A 721 -0.12 15.71 10.20
C GLN A 721 0.96 15.28 11.21
N ASP A 722 2.24 15.45 10.89
CA ASP A 722 3.35 15.16 11.81
C ASP A 722 3.29 16.03 13.07
N ALA A 723 2.90 17.30 12.93
CA ALA A 723 2.69 18.18 14.07
C ALA A 723 1.52 17.71 14.96
N ILE A 724 0.39 17.32 14.37
CA ILE A 724 -0.76 16.76 15.11
C ILE A 724 -0.33 15.52 15.90
N ALA A 725 0.34 14.56 15.26
CA ALA A 725 0.81 13.34 15.90
C ALA A 725 1.78 13.64 17.06
N LYS A 726 2.70 14.60 16.89
CA LYS A 726 3.56 15.08 17.98
C LYS A 726 2.77 15.69 19.13
N PHE A 727 1.74 16.49 18.85
CA PHE A 727 0.91 17.07 19.91
C PHE A 727 0.04 16.04 20.63
N GLU A 728 -0.38 14.95 19.98
CA GLU A 728 -1.02 13.82 20.66
C GLU A 728 -0.09 13.19 21.69
N VAL A 729 1.18 12.95 21.33
CA VAL A 729 2.20 12.46 22.28
C VAL A 729 2.43 13.46 23.41
N LEU A 730 2.44 14.77 23.12
CA LEU A 730 2.61 15.81 24.13
C LEU A 730 1.54 15.73 25.25
N VAL A 731 0.31 15.31 24.94
CA VAL A 731 -0.73 15.11 25.95
C VAL A 731 -0.30 14.05 26.98
N SER A 732 0.21 12.92 26.51
CA SER A 732 0.73 11.85 27.38
C SER A 732 1.98 12.31 28.16
N VAL A 733 2.86 13.09 27.53
CA VAL A 733 4.03 13.68 28.20
C VAL A 733 3.60 14.59 29.34
N LYS A 734 2.64 15.50 29.12
CA LYS A 734 2.11 16.40 30.16
C LYS A 734 1.41 15.64 31.29
N ALA A 735 0.62 14.62 30.96
CA ALA A 735 -0.03 13.76 31.95
C ALA A 735 0.99 12.98 32.82
N THR A 736 2.11 12.57 32.22
CA THR A 736 3.21 11.90 32.92
C THR A 736 3.96 12.88 33.82
N SER A 737 4.25 14.10 33.35
CA SER A 737 4.81 15.19 34.18
C SER A 737 3.92 15.53 35.37
N GLU A 738 2.59 15.61 35.17
CA GLU A 738 1.63 15.85 36.25
C GLU A 738 1.65 14.70 37.27
N SER A 739 1.60 13.45 36.81
CA SER A 739 1.68 12.26 37.68
C SER A 739 2.94 12.29 38.55
N LEU A 740 4.09 12.61 37.95
CA LEU A 740 5.37 12.78 38.67
C LEU A 740 5.28 13.88 39.74
N SER A 741 4.62 15.00 39.46
CA SER A 741 4.48 16.10 40.41
C SER A 741 3.59 15.76 41.62
N THR A 742 2.70 14.77 41.47
CA THR A 742 1.81 14.28 42.54
C THR A 742 2.35 13.05 43.27
N MET A 743 3.45 12.48 42.80
CA MET A 743 4.07 11.31 43.41
C MET A 743 4.63 11.65 44.79
N THR A 744 4.29 10.83 45.78
CA THR A 744 4.92 10.88 47.11
C THR A 744 5.76 9.61 47.30
N VAL A 745 7.07 9.77 47.52
CA VAL A 745 7.97 8.68 47.91
C VAL A 745 8.11 8.63 49.42
N LEU A 746 8.37 9.80 50.03
CA LEU A 746 8.53 9.97 51.47
C LEU A 746 8.02 11.36 51.87
N THR A 747 7.13 11.44 52.85
CA THR A 747 6.71 12.73 53.42
C THR A 747 7.69 13.19 54.50
N SER A 748 7.56 14.44 54.96
CA SER A 748 8.32 14.94 56.12
C SER A 748 8.23 14.05 57.37
N THR A 749 7.14 13.31 57.57
CA THR A 749 6.96 12.46 58.75
C THR A 749 7.75 11.15 58.61
N GLY A 750 7.75 10.52 57.44
CA GLY A 750 8.60 9.36 57.16
C GLY A 750 10.08 9.74 57.09
N GLY A 751 10.41 10.93 56.56
CA GLY A 751 11.76 11.47 56.56
C GLY A 751 12.32 11.68 57.97
N GLU A 752 11.52 12.26 58.87
CA GLU A 752 11.89 12.38 60.28
C GLU A 752 12.11 11.01 60.94
N ALA A 753 11.36 9.97 60.58
CA ALA A 753 11.59 8.61 61.11
C ALA A 753 12.94 8.01 60.65
N VAL A 754 13.35 8.24 59.40
CA VAL A 754 14.66 7.80 58.90
C VAL A 754 15.80 8.56 59.61
N LEU A 755 15.64 9.87 59.80
CA LEU A 755 16.62 10.69 60.53
C LEU A 755 16.72 10.29 62.01
N ASP A 756 15.58 10.13 62.68
CA ASP A 756 15.51 9.67 64.07
C ASP A 756 16.18 8.30 64.22
N ALA A 757 16.00 7.40 63.25
CA ALA A 757 16.66 6.11 63.23
C ALA A 757 18.19 6.22 63.06
N ALA A 758 18.67 7.12 62.20
CA ALA A 758 20.09 7.39 62.04
C ALA A 758 20.71 8.00 63.31
N ASP A 759 20.01 8.93 63.96
CA ASP A 759 20.40 9.50 65.26
C ASP A 759 20.44 8.42 66.35
N VAL A 760 19.43 7.53 66.39
CA VAL A 760 19.42 6.37 67.29
C VAL A 760 20.61 5.46 67.02
N LEU A 761 20.90 5.13 65.77
CA LEU A 761 22.02 4.28 65.39
C LEU A 761 23.35 4.92 65.83
N ALA A 762 23.55 6.21 65.55
CA ALA A 762 24.74 6.96 65.93
C ALA A 762 24.90 7.06 67.45
N ASP A 763 23.83 7.35 68.19
CA ASP A 763 23.85 7.42 69.64
C ASP A 763 24.16 6.07 70.28
N VAL A 764 23.54 5.00 69.77
CA VAL A 764 23.77 3.65 70.28
C VAL A 764 25.19 3.21 69.93
N ILE A 765 25.66 3.33 68.69
CA ILE A 765 27.05 2.98 68.32
C ILE A 765 28.06 3.74 69.19
N ASN A 766 27.87 5.05 69.40
CA ASN A 766 28.72 5.84 70.29
C ASN A 766 28.66 5.40 71.76
N GLU A 767 27.51 4.92 72.24
CA GLU A 767 27.38 4.33 73.58
C GLU A 767 28.10 2.98 73.66
N LEU A 768 28.02 2.16 72.61
CA LEU A 768 28.61 0.82 72.55
C LEU A 768 30.13 0.83 72.41
N ALA A 769 30.72 1.88 71.84
CA ALA A 769 32.16 2.02 71.61
C ALA A 769 33.01 1.79 72.90
N ASP A 770 32.44 2.09 74.08
CA ASP A 770 33.12 1.94 75.38
C ASP A 770 32.73 0.66 76.15
N MET A 771 31.88 -0.22 75.59
CA MET A 771 31.20 -1.31 76.33
C MET A 771 31.78 -2.73 76.17
N GLY A 772 32.88 -2.88 75.44
CA GLY A 772 33.53 -4.18 75.17
C GLY A 772 32.89 -4.94 74.00
N ASN A 773 33.36 -6.16 73.70
CA ASN A 773 33.07 -6.83 72.42
C ASN A 773 31.67 -7.44 72.27
N MET A 774 30.86 -7.56 73.33
CA MET A 774 29.50 -8.11 73.23
C MET A 774 28.61 -7.62 74.38
N GLY A 775 27.31 -7.45 74.13
CA GLY A 775 26.37 -7.06 75.18
C GLY A 775 24.92 -6.97 74.73
N GLU A 776 24.00 -7.05 75.71
CA GLU A 776 22.57 -6.80 75.55
C GLU A 776 22.11 -5.78 76.60
N GLY A 777 21.21 -4.87 76.23
CA GLY A 777 20.79 -3.80 77.14
C GLY A 777 19.75 -2.85 76.57
N THR A 778 19.49 -1.78 77.31
CA THR A 778 18.66 -0.63 76.89
C THR A 778 19.58 0.57 76.78
N SER A 779 19.49 1.31 75.68
CA SER A 779 20.31 2.51 75.48
C SER A 779 20.05 3.54 76.56
N THR A 780 21.11 4.13 77.11
CA THR A 780 20.99 5.23 78.07
C THR A 780 20.75 6.58 77.38
N ARG A 781 21.09 6.68 76.09
CA ARG A 781 20.85 7.86 75.25
C ARG A 781 19.47 7.81 74.58
N GLN A 782 18.99 6.62 74.23
CA GLN A 782 17.70 6.36 73.59
C GLN A 782 16.89 5.33 74.41
N PRO A 783 16.28 5.71 75.55
CA PRO A 783 15.74 4.76 76.55
C PRO A 783 14.61 3.83 76.07
N ASN A 784 14.00 4.11 74.93
CA ASN A 784 12.97 3.28 74.32
C ASN A 784 13.54 2.18 73.43
N TRP A 785 14.84 2.23 73.15
CA TRP A 785 15.55 1.29 72.28
C TRP A 785 16.39 0.32 73.11
N THR A 786 16.17 -0.96 72.84
CA THR A 786 17.02 -2.05 73.32
C THR A 786 18.03 -2.40 72.24
N TYR A 787 19.23 -2.80 72.65
CA TYR A 787 20.29 -3.24 71.75
C TYR A 787 20.81 -4.62 72.15
N ALA A 788 21.24 -5.38 71.16
CA ALA A 788 22.04 -6.59 71.31
C ALA A 788 23.14 -6.56 70.23
N TYR A 789 24.40 -6.71 70.64
CA TYR A 789 25.53 -6.61 69.71
C TYR A 789 26.66 -7.59 70.05
N SER A 790 27.45 -7.94 69.02
CA SER A 790 28.69 -8.71 69.11
C SER A 790 29.66 -8.16 68.06
N LEU A 791 30.79 -7.58 68.48
CA LEU A 791 31.88 -7.16 67.60
C LEU A 791 32.66 -8.38 67.08
N ASP A 792 32.71 -9.47 67.85
CA ASP A 792 33.37 -10.71 67.43
C ASP A 792 32.58 -11.44 66.34
N ASP A 793 31.24 -11.42 66.42
CA ASP A 793 30.35 -12.03 65.40
C ASP A 793 29.86 -10.99 64.36
N LEU A 794 30.23 -9.72 64.50
CA LEU A 794 29.79 -8.58 63.69
C LEU A 794 28.26 -8.44 63.55
N ILE A 795 27.57 -8.41 64.69
CA ILE A 795 26.11 -8.35 64.78
C ILE A 795 25.68 -7.11 65.55
N LEU A 796 24.67 -6.40 65.04
CA LEU A 796 23.93 -5.35 65.76
C LEU A 796 22.42 -5.55 65.55
N ILE A 797 21.67 -5.55 66.64
CA ILE A 797 20.21 -5.60 66.64
C ILE A 797 19.69 -4.52 67.59
N LEU A 798 18.88 -3.61 67.07
CA LEU A 798 18.17 -2.59 67.81
C LEU A 798 16.67 -2.85 67.71
N ASN A 799 15.95 -2.69 68.82
CA ASN A 799 14.51 -2.92 68.87
C ASN A 799 13.81 -1.94 69.82
N ASN A 800 12.74 -1.32 69.34
CA ASN A 800 11.81 -0.51 70.12
C ASN A 800 10.47 -1.24 70.21
N GLU A 801 10.25 -1.96 71.31
CA GLU A 801 9.02 -2.76 71.51
C GLU A 801 7.74 -1.90 71.57
N THR A 802 7.85 -0.59 71.79
CA THR A 802 6.68 0.30 71.93
C THR A 802 6.10 0.68 70.56
N THR A 803 6.95 1.01 69.61
CA THR A 803 6.59 1.42 68.25
C THR A 803 6.66 0.25 67.27
N GLY A 804 7.33 -0.85 67.64
CA GLY A 804 7.58 -1.99 66.76
C GLY A 804 8.76 -1.78 65.82
N GLU A 805 9.52 -0.69 66.00
CA GLU A 805 10.67 -0.37 65.15
C GLU A 805 11.85 -1.28 65.45
N LYS A 806 12.60 -1.64 64.40
CA LYS A 806 13.73 -2.56 64.49
C LYS A 806 14.80 -2.17 63.49
N ILE A 807 16.07 -2.28 63.88
CA ILE A 807 17.21 -2.19 62.98
C ILE A 807 18.07 -3.42 63.23
N ASN A 808 18.54 -4.08 62.19
CA ASN A 808 19.45 -5.20 62.28
C ASN A 808 20.58 -5.05 61.25
N ALA A 809 21.76 -5.49 61.61
CA ALA A 809 22.93 -5.48 60.75
C ALA A 809 23.84 -6.65 61.12
N PHE A 810 24.29 -7.38 60.10
CA PHE A 810 25.20 -8.50 60.18
C PHE A 810 26.27 -8.26 59.14
N ALA A 811 27.54 -8.35 59.53
CA ALA A 811 28.64 -8.04 58.62
C ALA A 811 29.66 -9.16 58.52
N SER A 812 30.47 -9.10 57.47
CA SER A 812 31.65 -9.95 57.28
C SER A 812 32.74 -9.16 56.58
N TYR A 813 33.98 -9.32 57.05
CA TYR A 813 35.16 -8.91 56.30
C TYR A 813 35.35 -9.83 55.09
N GLN A 814 35.64 -9.26 53.92
CA GLN A 814 35.87 -9.94 52.64
C GLN A 814 37.05 -9.27 51.92
N GLY A 815 38.28 -9.65 52.29
CA GLY A 815 39.48 -9.01 51.71
C GLY A 815 39.57 -7.54 52.10
N ASP A 816 39.52 -6.65 51.12
CA ASP A 816 39.48 -5.18 51.27
C ASP A 816 38.07 -4.61 51.49
N GLN A 817 37.06 -5.46 51.69
CA GLN A 817 35.68 -5.03 51.88
C GLN A 817 35.12 -5.39 53.27
N LEU A 818 34.27 -4.52 53.81
CA LEU A 818 33.30 -4.84 54.86
C LEU A 818 31.92 -4.92 54.22
N VAL A 819 31.37 -6.13 54.16
CA VAL A 819 30.04 -6.40 53.58
C VAL A 819 29.04 -6.54 54.72
N VAL A 820 27.97 -5.75 54.68
CA VAL A 820 26.92 -5.69 55.69
C VAL A 820 25.57 -6.03 55.05
N ALA A 821 24.94 -7.10 55.52
CA ALA A 821 23.52 -7.31 55.31
C ALA A 821 22.76 -6.63 56.43
N TRP A 822 21.83 -5.73 56.08
CA TRP A 822 21.11 -4.95 57.07
C TRP A 822 19.63 -4.88 56.75
N GLY A 823 18.84 -4.42 57.70
CA GLY A 823 17.40 -4.40 57.58
C GLY A 823 16.76 -3.58 58.67
N ALA A 824 15.67 -2.92 58.36
CA ALA A 824 14.99 -2.05 59.30
C ALA A 824 13.49 -1.96 59.07
N THR A 825 12.76 -1.71 60.14
CA THR A 825 11.36 -1.32 60.13
C THR A 825 11.26 -0.07 60.99
N LEU A 826 10.92 1.06 60.39
CA LEU A 826 10.88 2.38 61.04
C LEU A 826 9.46 2.93 60.98
N VAL A 827 9.02 3.64 62.02
CA VAL A 827 7.63 4.08 62.17
C VAL A 827 7.58 5.54 62.61
N GLY A 828 7.07 6.41 61.73
CA GLY A 828 6.87 7.85 61.99
C GLY A 828 5.41 8.24 61.86
N GLY A 829 4.69 8.37 62.97
CA GLY A 829 3.25 8.69 62.93
C GLY A 829 2.44 7.60 62.22
N ASP A 830 1.82 7.94 61.08
CA ASP A 830 1.12 6.98 60.21
C ASP A 830 2.02 6.40 59.09
N ALA A 831 3.29 6.84 59.00
CA ALA A 831 4.25 6.39 58.01
C ALA A 831 5.05 5.17 58.47
N THR A 832 5.37 4.25 57.56
CA THR A 832 6.24 3.08 57.82
C THR A 832 7.29 2.95 56.70
N VAL A 833 8.55 2.77 57.07
CA VAL A 833 9.66 2.49 56.13
C VAL A 833 10.24 1.11 56.48
N GLU A 834 10.24 0.20 55.52
CA GLU A 834 10.72 -1.17 55.67
C GLU A 834 11.83 -1.45 54.66
N LEU A 835 13.00 -1.81 55.17
CA LEU A 835 14.12 -2.37 54.41
C LEU A 835 14.01 -3.89 54.49
N MET A 836 13.86 -4.55 53.34
CA MET A 836 13.67 -5.99 53.28
C MET A 836 14.89 -6.75 53.84
N THR A 837 14.62 -7.91 54.45
CA THR A 837 15.64 -8.80 55.05
C THR A 837 15.18 -10.24 54.87
N ALA A 838 16.08 -11.16 54.53
CA ALA A 838 15.76 -12.57 54.31
C ALA A 838 15.09 -13.23 55.53
N ASP A 839 14.39 -14.35 55.27
CA ASP A 839 13.79 -15.23 56.30
C ASP A 839 14.77 -15.62 57.42
N SER A 840 16.08 -15.62 57.12
CA SER A 840 17.14 -15.69 58.13
C SER A 840 18.33 -14.79 57.76
N GLN A 841 18.86 -14.06 58.74
CA GLN A 841 19.91 -13.06 58.51
C GLN A 841 21.26 -13.65 58.09
N ALA A 842 21.52 -14.93 58.39
CA ALA A 842 22.68 -15.64 57.88
C ALA A 842 22.62 -15.85 56.35
N ASN A 843 21.41 -16.04 55.80
CA ASN A 843 21.22 -16.12 54.36
C ASN A 843 21.41 -14.74 53.73
N ALA A 844 20.79 -13.68 54.30
CA ALA A 844 20.97 -12.31 53.82
C ALA A 844 22.45 -11.89 53.75
N LEU A 845 23.25 -12.22 54.76
CA LEU A 845 24.70 -11.96 54.75
C LEU A 845 25.44 -12.78 53.68
N THR A 846 25.03 -14.03 53.46
CA THR A 846 25.62 -14.85 52.39
C THR A 846 25.32 -14.25 51.02
N ASP A 847 24.07 -13.87 50.78
CA ASP A 847 23.64 -13.26 49.52
C ASP A 847 24.37 -11.92 49.28
N CYS A 848 24.49 -11.05 50.31
CA CYS A 848 25.27 -9.82 50.18
C CYS A 848 26.77 -10.06 49.89
N VAL A 849 27.38 -11.09 50.47
CA VAL A 849 28.79 -11.46 50.20
C VAL A 849 28.94 -11.98 48.78
N ASP A 850 28.03 -12.83 48.32
CA ASP A 850 28.03 -13.35 46.96
C ASP A 850 27.81 -12.22 45.93
N PHE A 851 26.98 -11.22 46.27
CA PHE A 851 26.76 -10.02 45.45
C PHE A 851 27.99 -9.12 45.41
N ALA A 852 28.61 -8.82 46.55
CA ALA A 852 29.86 -8.04 46.61
C ALA A 852 31.00 -8.71 45.82
N ALA A 853 31.02 -10.05 45.77
CA ALA A 853 31.95 -10.83 44.96
C ALA A 853 31.59 -10.89 43.47
N GLY A 854 30.45 -10.32 43.05
CA GLY A 854 29.95 -10.34 41.67
C GLY A 854 29.44 -11.71 41.20
N THR A 855 29.05 -12.59 42.14
CA THR A 855 28.60 -13.96 41.86
C THR A 855 27.08 -14.06 41.65
N ILE A 856 26.32 -13.12 42.22
CA ILE A 856 24.88 -12.94 42.04
C ILE A 856 24.57 -11.46 41.74
N ASP A 857 23.37 -11.16 41.24
CA ASP A 857 22.95 -9.79 40.88
C ASP A 857 22.04 -9.12 41.93
N GLU A 858 21.74 -7.84 41.74
CA GLU A 858 20.97 -7.00 42.68
C GLU A 858 19.52 -7.47 42.90
N THR A 859 18.97 -8.31 42.00
CA THR A 859 17.61 -8.86 42.14
C THR A 859 17.55 -10.02 43.13
N GLN A 860 18.72 -10.54 43.54
CA GLN A 860 18.86 -11.70 44.42
C GLN A 860 19.23 -11.33 45.86
N ILE A 861 19.37 -10.03 46.17
CA ILE A 861 19.69 -9.52 47.50
C ILE A 861 18.50 -8.75 48.10
N ASP A 862 18.42 -8.71 49.43
CA ASP A 862 17.43 -7.86 50.12
C ASP A 862 17.97 -6.44 50.31
N SER A 863 18.85 -6.23 51.30
CA SER A 863 19.51 -4.93 51.54
C SER A 863 20.96 -5.15 51.99
N CYS A 864 21.89 -4.55 51.24
CA CYS A 864 23.33 -4.68 51.41
C CYS A 864 24.01 -3.31 51.50
N LEU A 865 25.08 -3.24 52.26
CA LEU A 865 25.98 -2.10 52.37
C LEU A 865 27.41 -2.63 52.31
N ILE A 866 28.20 -2.08 51.40
CA ILE A 866 29.56 -2.53 51.08
C ILE A 866 30.47 -1.32 51.24
N PHE A 867 31.42 -1.44 52.18
CA PHE A 867 32.53 -0.50 52.29
C PHE A 867 33.76 -1.13 51.68
N THR A 868 34.39 -0.44 50.74
CA THR A 868 35.68 -0.84 50.17
C THR A 868 36.76 0.07 50.74
N PHE A 869 37.82 -0.54 51.24
CA PHE A 869 38.95 0.15 51.85
C PHE A 869 40.16 0.19 50.92
N ASP A 870 41.14 1.03 51.23
CA ASP A 870 42.41 1.14 50.49
C ASP A 870 43.36 -0.08 50.64
N GLY A 871 42.94 -1.13 51.36
CA GLY A 871 43.64 -2.40 51.55
C GLY A 871 42.83 -3.45 52.33
N GLU A 872 43.41 -4.64 52.53
CA GLU A 872 42.76 -5.76 53.24
C GLU A 872 42.43 -5.40 54.70
N VAL A 873 41.18 -5.62 55.11
CA VAL A 873 40.64 -5.26 56.42
C VAL A 873 40.16 -6.49 57.22
N ASP A 874 40.44 -6.47 58.52
CA ASP A 874 39.89 -7.40 59.51
C ASP A 874 39.60 -6.66 60.84
N ALA A 875 39.21 -7.40 61.87
CA ALA A 875 38.88 -6.83 63.18
C ALA A 875 40.03 -6.05 63.85
N ASP A 876 41.29 -6.33 63.48
CA ASP A 876 42.47 -5.65 64.03
C ASP A 876 42.97 -4.51 63.12
N THR A 877 42.62 -4.50 61.83
CA THR A 877 43.16 -3.52 60.85
C THR A 877 42.14 -2.49 60.34
N VAL A 878 40.84 -2.70 60.53
CA VAL A 878 39.79 -1.81 60.00
C VAL A 878 39.88 -0.36 60.53
N ASP A 879 40.36 -0.16 61.76
CA ASP A 879 40.47 1.18 62.39
C ASP A 879 41.53 2.08 61.72
N ASP A 880 42.50 1.50 61.01
CA ASP A 880 43.61 2.21 60.37
C ASP A 880 43.41 2.37 58.84
N ALA A 881 42.36 1.79 58.26
CA ALA A 881 42.08 1.77 56.82
C ALA A 881 41.16 2.94 56.39
N GLU A 882 41.36 3.44 55.17
CA GLU A 882 40.54 4.53 54.59
C GLU A 882 39.48 3.96 53.64
N ILE A 883 38.24 4.43 53.74
CA ILE A 883 37.15 4.01 52.85
C ILE A 883 37.33 4.75 51.53
N VAL A 884 37.46 4.01 50.43
CA VAL A 884 37.60 4.58 49.07
C VAL A 884 36.30 4.52 48.27
N ASN A 885 35.41 3.59 48.61
CA ASN A 885 34.09 3.47 47.96
C ASN A 885 33.06 2.93 48.96
N THR A 886 31.87 3.51 48.93
CA THR A 886 30.70 3.01 49.67
C THR A 886 29.57 2.76 48.69
N GLU A 887 29.05 1.53 48.71
CA GLU A 887 27.88 1.13 47.93
C GLU A 887 26.80 0.61 48.84
N THR A 888 25.57 1.04 48.65
CA THR A 888 24.42 0.46 49.35
C THR A 888 23.30 0.18 48.39
N TRP A 889 22.71 -1.00 48.51
CA TRP A 889 21.65 -1.50 47.65
C TRP A 889 20.52 -1.99 48.55
N ASN A 890 19.37 -1.34 48.50
CA ASN A 890 18.32 -1.53 49.48
C ASN A 890 16.98 -1.79 48.80
N HIS A 891 16.35 -2.94 49.05
CA HIS A 891 14.93 -3.10 48.76
C HIS A 891 14.11 -2.43 49.85
N VAL A 892 13.43 -1.34 49.49
CA VAL A 892 12.67 -0.49 50.40
C VAL A 892 11.19 -0.54 50.05
N THR A 893 10.35 -0.73 51.05
CA THR A 893 8.91 -0.48 51.00
C THR A 893 8.57 0.67 51.95
N ILE A 894 7.97 1.73 51.44
CA ILE A 894 7.54 2.90 52.18
C ILE A 894 6.01 2.99 52.08
N MET A 895 5.34 3.05 53.23
CA MET A 895 3.93 3.42 53.31
C MET A 895 3.85 4.79 53.98
N ASP A 896 3.81 5.87 53.21
CA ASP A 896 3.80 7.24 53.72
C ASP A 896 2.97 8.15 52.80
N GLY A 897 1.87 8.69 53.31
CA GLY A 897 0.90 9.45 52.52
C GLY A 897 -0.09 8.59 51.71
N ASP A 898 -0.63 9.15 50.63
CA ASP A 898 -1.70 8.54 49.83
C ASP A 898 -1.20 7.45 48.85
N SER A 899 0.09 7.51 48.48
CA SER A 899 0.76 6.55 47.60
C SER A 899 1.99 5.98 48.30
N GLY A 900 2.02 4.68 48.57
CA GLY A 900 3.23 4.00 49.06
C GLY A 900 4.24 3.77 47.94
N PHE A 901 5.52 3.61 48.29
CA PHE A 901 6.62 3.25 47.39
C PHE A 901 7.10 1.82 47.67
N ALA A 902 7.45 1.06 46.63
CA ALA A 902 8.15 -0.21 46.76
C ALA A 902 9.17 -0.35 45.63
N GLY A 903 10.44 -0.58 45.97
CA GLY A 903 11.49 -0.62 44.98
C GLY A 903 12.88 -0.76 45.57
N MET A 904 13.87 -0.35 44.79
CA MET A 904 15.29 -0.39 45.11
C MET A 904 15.83 1.04 45.28
N LEU A 905 16.55 1.27 46.36
CA LEU A 905 17.36 2.46 46.61
C LEU A 905 18.82 2.06 46.59
N ASN A 906 19.58 2.61 45.65
CA ASN A 906 21.02 2.47 45.58
C ASN A 906 21.69 3.83 45.86
N VAL A 907 22.74 3.82 46.69
CA VAL A 907 23.63 4.97 46.86
C VAL A 907 25.06 4.50 46.68
N THR A 908 25.81 5.23 45.86
CA THR A 908 27.24 5.01 45.64
C THR A 908 27.98 6.31 45.92
N ALA A 909 29.09 6.23 46.65
CA ALA A 909 29.99 7.34 46.89
C ALA A 909 31.43 6.85 46.67
N ASP A 910 32.07 7.38 45.64
CA ASP A 910 33.43 7.04 45.24
C ASP A 910 34.36 8.22 45.53
N ASP A 911 35.22 8.07 46.54
CA ASP A 911 36.17 9.08 46.99
C ASP A 911 37.31 9.27 45.97
N ALA A 912 37.57 8.28 45.10
CA ALA A 912 38.60 8.39 44.08
C ALA A 912 38.17 9.28 42.90
N THR A 913 36.86 9.40 42.65
CA THR A 913 36.30 10.22 41.57
C THR A 913 35.60 11.48 42.05
N ASP A 914 35.48 11.69 43.37
CA ASP A 914 34.67 12.76 43.98
C ASP A 914 33.21 12.74 43.48
N MET A 915 32.69 11.54 43.15
CA MET A 915 31.34 11.36 42.60
C MET A 915 30.41 10.66 43.59
N GLY A 916 29.23 11.23 43.77
CA GLY A 916 28.11 10.60 44.49
C GLY A 916 26.96 10.32 43.52
N THR A 917 26.37 9.12 43.59
CA THR A 917 25.19 8.75 42.81
C THR A 917 24.12 8.16 43.72
N VAL A 918 22.87 8.60 43.53
CA VAL A 918 21.67 8.04 44.17
C VAL A 918 20.74 7.57 43.07
N ILE A 919 20.32 6.30 43.13
CA ILE A 919 19.35 5.71 42.21
C ILE A 919 18.16 5.21 43.02
N LEU A 920 16.96 5.66 42.67
CA LEU A 920 15.71 5.16 43.21
C LEU A 920 14.89 4.57 42.07
N GLU A 921 14.59 3.28 42.12
CA GLU A 921 13.89 2.56 41.06
C GLU A 921 12.78 1.71 41.64
N GLY A 922 11.54 1.91 41.20
CA GLY A 922 10.41 1.13 41.72
C GLY A 922 9.05 1.74 41.41
N MET A 923 8.05 1.26 42.14
CA MET A 923 6.67 1.68 41.97
C MET A 923 6.23 2.62 43.11
N SER A 924 5.62 3.76 42.77
CA SER A 924 4.82 4.55 43.70
C SER A 924 3.39 4.68 43.16
N GLY A 925 2.42 4.11 43.86
CA GLY A 925 1.07 3.91 43.32
C GLY A 925 1.08 3.04 42.06
N ASP A 926 0.58 3.56 40.94
CA ASP A 926 0.57 2.89 39.62
C ASP A 926 1.77 3.30 38.74
N LEU A 927 2.67 4.15 39.25
CA LEU A 927 3.79 4.70 38.48
C LEU A 927 5.07 3.90 38.74
N ASP A 928 5.61 3.25 37.71
CA ASP A 928 6.95 2.63 37.72
C ASP A 928 7.97 3.62 37.17
N PHE A 929 8.99 3.95 37.96
CA PHE A 929 9.95 4.99 37.61
C PHE A 929 11.37 4.67 38.10
N LYS A 930 12.33 5.38 37.52
CA LYS A 930 13.74 5.40 37.94
C LYS A 930 14.20 6.85 38.04
N VAL A 931 14.63 7.26 39.21
CA VAL A 931 15.29 8.55 39.47
C VAL A 931 16.77 8.28 39.69
N MET A 932 17.62 9.05 39.02
CA MET A 932 19.07 9.03 39.20
C MET A 932 19.56 10.45 39.46
N GLY A 933 20.10 10.67 40.64
CA GLY A 933 20.80 11.90 41.01
C GLY A 933 22.31 11.65 41.04
N THR A 934 23.08 12.53 40.43
CA THR A 934 24.55 12.47 40.46
C THR A 934 25.10 13.82 40.89
N VAL A 935 26.13 13.80 41.74
CA VAL A 935 26.90 14.98 42.16
C VAL A 935 28.37 14.71 41.82
N ASP A 936 28.98 15.64 41.10
CA ASP A 936 30.41 15.66 40.79
C ASP A 936 31.06 16.84 41.54
N ALA A 937 31.88 16.52 42.54
CA ALA A 937 32.60 17.48 43.37
C ALA A 937 34.08 17.64 42.96
N SER A 938 34.48 17.09 41.81
CA SER A 938 35.87 17.15 41.32
C SER A 938 36.29 18.54 40.80
N GLY A 939 35.31 19.43 40.58
CA GLY A 939 35.47 20.78 40.03
C GLY A 939 35.67 21.91 41.06
N ASP A 940 35.71 23.17 40.58
CA ASP A 940 35.72 24.37 41.44
C ASP A 940 34.36 24.64 42.11
N GLU A 941 33.29 24.05 41.58
CA GLU A 941 31.92 24.08 42.08
C GLU A 941 31.27 22.72 41.77
N ASP A 942 30.42 22.23 42.67
CA ASP A 942 29.73 20.96 42.51
C ASP A 942 28.73 21.04 41.34
N GLU A 943 28.85 20.14 40.37
CA GLU A 943 27.86 19.96 39.31
C GLU A 943 26.89 18.84 39.71
N SER A 944 25.58 19.06 39.53
CA SER A 944 24.58 18.02 39.79
C SER A 944 23.74 17.73 38.57
N MET A 945 23.40 16.45 38.40
CA MET A 945 22.51 15.93 37.39
C MET A 945 21.34 15.20 38.06
N LEU A 946 20.14 15.37 37.52
CA LEU A 946 18.93 14.64 37.89
C LEU A 946 18.29 14.09 36.61
N ASP A 947 18.18 12.78 36.53
CA ASP A 947 17.43 12.07 35.50
C ASP A 947 16.25 11.34 36.12
N VAL A 948 15.06 11.49 35.52
CA VAL A 948 13.85 10.79 35.91
C VAL A 948 13.29 10.08 34.69
N MET A 949 13.21 8.76 34.73
CA MET A 949 12.65 7.92 33.69
C MET A 949 11.36 7.27 34.18
N VAL A 950 10.30 7.30 33.39
CA VAL A 950 9.05 6.60 33.70
C VAL A 950 8.90 5.42 32.76
N LYS A 951 8.63 4.24 33.33
CA LYS A 951 8.46 2.99 32.60
C LYS A 951 6.99 2.74 32.26
N GLY A 952 6.76 1.91 31.25
CA GLY A 952 5.44 1.49 30.79
C GLY A 952 5.02 2.15 29.48
N ASP A 953 4.14 1.46 28.75
CA ASP A 953 3.74 1.83 27.38
C ASP A 953 3.08 3.21 27.32
N ALA A 954 2.27 3.57 28.33
CA ALA A 954 1.58 4.85 28.40
C ALA A 954 2.52 6.04 28.66
N ALA A 955 3.69 5.81 29.27
CA ALA A 955 4.69 6.83 29.51
C ALA A 955 5.57 7.10 28.28
N MET A 956 5.49 6.26 27.25
CA MET A 956 6.22 6.42 25.99
C MET A 956 7.72 6.68 26.19
N GLY A 957 8.34 6.02 27.17
CA GLY A 957 9.76 6.23 27.50
C GLY A 957 10.09 7.64 28.01
N TYR A 958 9.14 8.30 28.69
CA TYR A 958 9.32 9.62 29.28
C TYR A 958 10.64 9.74 30.05
N THR A 959 11.41 10.78 29.78
CA THR A 959 12.62 11.13 30.51
C THR A 959 12.65 12.63 30.79
N LEU A 960 12.83 13.01 32.05
CA LEU A 960 13.15 14.37 32.45
C LEU A 960 14.61 14.39 32.88
N SER A 961 15.42 15.23 32.23
CA SER A 961 16.82 15.42 32.57
C SER A 961 17.05 16.87 32.98
N LEU A 962 17.84 17.08 34.03
CA LEU A 962 18.24 18.40 34.53
C LEU A 962 19.71 18.35 34.93
N MET A 963 20.49 19.35 34.54
CA MET A 963 21.90 19.44 34.87
C MET A 963 22.28 20.90 35.15
N GLY A 964 23.23 21.11 36.05
CA GLY A 964 23.84 22.43 36.26
C GLY A 964 24.60 22.54 37.57
N ALA A 965 25.13 23.74 37.80
CA ALA A 965 25.76 24.15 39.06
C ALA A 965 24.89 25.22 39.75
N GLU A 966 25.07 25.38 41.06
CA GLU A 966 24.26 26.32 41.85
C GLU A 966 24.37 27.76 41.33
N SER A 967 25.56 28.17 40.87
CA SER A 967 25.85 29.52 40.36
C SER A 967 25.27 29.83 38.98
N THR A 968 25.04 28.81 38.14
CA THR A 968 24.55 28.95 36.75
C THR A 968 23.08 28.58 36.59
N GLY A 969 22.52 27.85 37.56
CA GLY A 969 21.16 27.33 37.53
C GLY A 969 21.05 26.00 36.79
N TYR A 970 19.97 25.27 37.06
CA TYR A 970 19.73 23.96 36.46
C TYR A 970 18.79 24.07 35.25
N THR A 971 19.21 23.49 34.14
CA THR A 971 18.43 23.40 32.90
C THR A 971 18.51 22.00 32.33
N GLY A 972 17.48 21.61 31.58
CA GLY A 972 17.52 20.38 30.80
C GLY A 972 16.24 20.24 30.01
N ASP A 973 15.80 19.02 29.77
CA ASP A 973 14.70 18.77 28.85
C ASP A 973 13.84 17.56 29.21
N VAL A 974 12.61 17.60 28.69
CA VAL A 974 11.65 16.51 28.78
C VAL A 974 11.62 15.81 27.43
N LYS A 975 11.89 14.52 27.42
CA LYS A 975 11.91 13.67 26.22
C LYS A 975 10.89 12.55 26.31
N ALA A 976 10.44 12.09 25.16
CA ALA A 976 9.63 10.88 25.02
C ALA A 976 9.86 10.23 23.65
N MET A 977 9.49 8.97 23.51
CA MET A 977 9.58 8.19 22.28
C MET A 977 8.57 8.70 21.25
N TYR A 978 9.04 9.06 20.07
CA TYR A 978 8.24 9.40 18.91
C TYR A 978 8.90 8.79 17.66
N ASN A 979 8.13 8.04 16.85
CA ASN A 979 8.63 7.33 15.67
C ASN A 979 9.90 6.49 15.93
N GLY A 980 9.94 5.79 17.07
CA GLY A 980 11.07 4.94 17.45
C GLY A 980 12.32 5.67 17.93
N MET A 981 12.27 7.00 18.10
CA MET A 981 13.39 7.82 18.58
C MET A 981 13.00 8.67 19.79
N MET A 982 13.93 8.91 20.71
CA MET A 982 13.72 9.85 21.83
C MET A 982 13.80 11.29 21.34
N MET A 983 12.68 12.00 21.42
CA MET A 983 12.53 13.39 20.98
C MET A 983 12.25 14.30 22.18
N SER A 984 12.70 15.56 22.10
CA SER A 984 12.44 16.56 23.14
C SER A 984 11.06 17.20 22.96
N PHE A 985 10.28 17.28 24.04
CA PHE A 985 8.92 17.82 24.11
C PHE A 985 8.82 19.06 24.99
N GLY A 986 9.91 19.48 25.63
CA GLY A 986 9.97 20.72 26.39
C GLY A 986 11.33 20.95 27.04
N THR A 987 11.58 22.19 27.44
CA THR A 987 12.75 22.58 28.21
C THR A 987 12.37 22.72 29.68
N ALA A 988 13.11 22.04 30.55
CA ALA A 988 12.92 22.08 31.99
C ALA A 988 13.93 23.04 32.65
N THR A 989 13.46 23.85 33.58
CA THR A 989 14.30 24.78 34.36
C THR A 989 13.91 24.70 35.83
N LYS A 990 14.89 24.74 36.74
CA LYS A 990 14.61 24.82 38.18
C LYS A 990 13.95 26.16 38.53
N VAL A 991 12.89 26.10 39.33
CA VAL A 991 12.25 27.28 39.94
C VAL A 991 12.24 27.14 41.46
N THR A 992 11.76 28.16 42.17
CA THR A 992 11.61 28.08 43.63
C THR A 992 10.64 26.96 44.01
N ASN A 993 11.13 25.97 44.77
CA ASN A 993 10.38 24.81 45.25
C ASN A 993 9.80 23.90 44.13
N GLY A 994 10.53 23.73 43.02
CA GLY A 994 10.11 22.79 41.96
C GLY A 994 10.75 23.05 40.59
N LEU A 995 10.00 22.73 39.53
CA LEU A 995 10.44 22.78 38.14
C LEU A 995 9.43 23.52 37.27
N SER A 996 9.92 24.30 36.32
CA SER A 996 9.11 24.89 35.24
C SER A 996 9.46 24.20 33.93
N ILE A 997 8.47 23.64 33.25
CA ILE A 997 8.66 23.04 31.91
C ILE A 997 7.97 23.92 30.89
N SER A 998 8.72 24.41 29.90
CA SER A 998 8.17 25.06 28.71
C SER A 998 8.07 24.04 27.59
N TYR A 999 6.85 23.65 27.24
CA TYR A 999 6.57 22.61 26.26
C TYR A 999 6.63 23.13 24.82
N ILE A 1000 6.72 22.21 23.85
CA ILE A 1000 6.78 22.52 22.42
C ILE A 1000 5.54 23.25 21.88
N ASP A 1001 4.40 23.21 22.59
CA ASP A 1001 3.19 23.98 22.25
C ASP A 1001 3.18 25.40 22.83
N GLY A 1002 4.32 25.85 23.35
CA GLY A 1002 4.49 27.18 23.95
C GLY A 1002 3.86 27.35 25.33
N VAL A 1003 3.21 26.31 25.87
CA VAL A 1003 2.67 26.34 27.24
C VAL A 1003 3.78 26.08 28.24
N THR A 1004 3.94 27.00 29.19
CA THR A 1004 4.80 26.81 30.35
C THR A 1004 3.95 26.37 31.54
N MET A 1005 4.35 25.27 32.20
CA MET A 1005 3.73 24.78 33.42
C MET A 1005 4.75 24.74 34.56
N ASP A 1006 4.35 25.27 35.71
CA ASP A 1006 5.14 25.22 36.93
C ASP A 1006 4.69 24.04 37.80
N TYR A 1007 5.56 23.07 37.97
CA TYR A 1007 5.42 21.95 38.89
C TYR A 1007 6.04 22.33 40.24
N THR A 1008 5.24 22.95 41.11
CA THR A 1008 5.64 23.45 42.43
C THR A 1008 5.29 22.48 43.55
N ASN A 1009 6.04 22.53 44.66
CA ASN A 1009 5.96 21.59 45.80
C ASN A 1009 6.38 20.16 45.45
N VAL A 1010 7.27 20.02 44.47
CA VAL A 1010 7.91 18.74 44.15
C VAL A 1010 9.09 18.58 45.12
N ASP A 1011 8.82 17.99 46.28
CA ASP A 1011 9.85 17.51 47.20
C ASP A 1011 9.95 16.00 47.08
N LEU A 1012 11.04 15.51 46.47
CA LEU A 1012 11.40 14.09 46.52
C LEU A 1012 11.92 13.73 47.93
N ILE A 1013 12.64 14.68 48.55
CA ILE A 1013 13.13 14.68 49.94
C ILE A 1013 13.33 16.18 50.32
N ASP A 1014 12.71 16.67 51.40
CA ASP A 1014 12.87 18.06 51.86
C ASP A 1014 14.33 18.32 52.26
N SER A 1015 15.01 19.19 51.49
CA SER A 1015 16.43 19.53 51.66
C SER A 1015 16.74 20.54 52.78
N SER A 1016 15.72 21.06 53.48
CA SER A 1016 15.91 22.10 54.49
C SER A 1016 16.20 21.59 55.91
N LYS A 1017 16.41 20.28 56.08
CA LYS A 1017 16.79 19.66 57.35
C LYS A 1017 17.96 18.70 57.19
#